data_AF-A0AA39H437-F1
#
_entry.id   AF-A0AA39H437-F1
#
_cell.length_a   1.000
_cell.length_b   1.000
_cell.length_c   1.000
_cell.angle_alpha   90.00
_cell.angle_beta   90.00
_cell.angle_gamma   90.00
#
_symmetry.space_group_name_H-M   'P 1'
#
loop_
_entity.id
_entity.type
_entity.pdbx_description
1 polymer ?
#
loop_
_entity_poly.entity_id
_entity_poly.type
_entity_poly.pdbx_seq_one_letter_code
_entity_poly.pdbx_strand_id
1 'polypeptide(L)'
;MLQEDSMEQAASTLFGDDDDATLDIENKLTFVEDKEPPQLLDKFFLLNPSSKAISRYLELVKELLIKGDGEALIEIGYSWEGNSNEKGLPLQDLEKAIDNNTQILVGNGFIVNSHATLLAGNDLYTKMVLVRQPFDDVDFIEVRVAVVGNVDAGKSTLLGVLTHGVLDDGRGHARQKLFRHKHEFESGRTSSVGNDILGFNIRGEVVNKPDPHKHQLDWVNICREAAKVVTFIDLAGHEKYLKTTIFGMTGHMPDYTMLMIGANAGIIGTTREHLSLALSLGVPVFIVVTKIDMCPKPVLEETLKNLNKLMKSARKRPVLIANSEDVVHAATNFTSAKICPVFQVSNVAGTNLPLLKEFLNIVPLHRTFSATNPTEFQIDDIYWVDGVGTVVSGTCLSGKISLGDNLQLGPNSIGEFVPVPIKSIHRKRMPVTTVKCGQTASFALRKQTKKDVRKGMVLVSPEVTPQSCYQFDAEVLILHHPTTIATNYQAMVHVGSVRQTATIIALDKDVLRTGDRGVATFKFIRQPEYLRIGTKMVFREGRTKAVGTIMKIHPHQSAIASAKSARHHKKKELHQHKRNVSQKMNGMQEQVNSAMESAKEAAHTVGEKVSNFLQGNPFETAIGRKIEMATDANILATENWGLNMEICDFINNTEEGGRDAIRAIRKRLQTEIAKNNTTVMYTLTVLETCVKNCDQRFKVLVCDKAFIMELVRLIGPKFDAPQVIQERILSLIQSWADAFRATAALQGVCEVYDELKNKGVEFPMTDLDSMAPIITPKRTVFNQPQDQPPAPITTETQTLRSNENATLAPISGPVAAGPDQLVKLRSELDIVNTNLTVMRDLLSQLTPGNENPEELNFLNELNSTCRQMQERIRELIPVITNDEVTYELLVINDESSSNQASKSDLLIDIDSKPSTLTDQLSNLKVESGSSNPAYIHDQAEIGLSSATNQKPTMMSDQEASEMEKWLNDQQGSGSSTEKNKKENDAL
;
A
#
# COMPACT_ATOMS: atom_id res chain seq x y z
N MET A 1 12.61 1.40 26.35
CA MET A 1 13.97 1.90 26.00
C MET A 1 14.85 0.77 25.49
N LEU A 2 15.42 -0.10 26.34
CA LEU A 2 16.40 -1.14 25.92
C LEU A 2 15.94 -2.08 24.77
N GLN A 3 14.63 -2.24 24.55
CA GLN A 3 14.08 -3.06 23.46
C GLN A 3 14.04 -2.34 22.09
N GLU A 4 14.05 -1.01 22.05
CA GLU A 4 13.92 -0.25 20.79
C GLU A 4 15.24 -0.17 20.02
N ASP A 5 16.37 -0.01 20.74
CA ASP A 5 17.72 0.13 20.16
C ASP A 5 18.13 -1.10 19.31
N SER A 6 17.46 -2.24 19.50
CA SER A 6 17.66 -3.49 18.75
C SER A 6 17.26 -3.36 17.28
N MET A 7 16.16 -2.66 16.96
CA MET A 7 15.67 -2.55 15.58
C MET A 7 16.66 -1.83 14.65
N GLU A 8 17.35 -0.83 15.20
CA GLU A 8 18.34 0.00 14.50
C GLU A 8 19.69 -0.74 14.36
N GLN A 9 20.05 -1.57 15.34
CA GLN A 9 21.21 -2.48 15.28
C GLN A 9 20.99 -3.65 14.30
N ALA A 10 19.78 -4.21 14.21
CA ALA A 10 19.46 -5.30 13.31
C ALA A 10 19.48 -4.85 11.83
N ALA A 11 18.87 -3.70 11.54
CA ALA A 11 18.92 -3.10 10.20
C ALA A 11 20.33 -2.67 9.76
N SER A 12 21.22 -2.32 10.69
CA SER A 12 22.60 -1.90 10.40
C SER A 12 23.65 -3.01 10.47
N THR A 13 23.36 -4.14 11.11
CA THR A 13 24.18 -5.37 11.03
C THR A 13 23.92 -6.17 9.75
N LEU A 14 22.81 -5.93 9.04
CA LEU A 14 22.50 -6.61 7.79
C LEU A 14 23.57 -6.34 6.70
N PHE A 15 24.02 -5.10 6.59
CA PHE A 15 24.87 -4.59 5.50
C PHE A 15 26.03 -3.73 6.04
N GLY A 16 26.64 -4.19 7.14
CA GLY A 16 27.94 -3.74 7.59
C GLY A 16 28.91 -4.90 7.43
N ASP A 17 29.97 -4.67 6.64
CA ASP A 17 31.01 -5.63 6.25
C ASP A 17 30.54 -6.67 5.20
N ASP A 18 30.74 -6.36 3.90
CA ASP A 18 31.03 -7.31 2.80
C ASP A 18 31.15 -6.61 1.41
N ASP A 19 30.61 -5.39 1.23
CA ASP A 19 30.79 -4.55 0.01
C ASP A 19 32.20 -3.90 -0.10
N ASP A 20 33.24 -4.56 0.40
CA ASP A 20 34.67 -4.20 0.15
C ASP A 20 35.32 -5.20 -0.84
N ALA A 21 34.49 -5.78 -1.70
CA ALA A 21 34.88 -6.56 -2.87
C ALA A 21 35.55 -5.67 -3.93
N THR A 22 36.76 -5.22 -3.61
CA THR A 22 37.71 -4.66 -4.57
C THR A 22 37.88 -5.66 -5.72
N LEU A 23 37.54 -5.22 -6.93
CA LEU A 23 37.65 -6.06 -8.13
C LEU A 23 39.12 -6.19 -8.55
N ASP A 24 39.82 -7.13 -7.93
CA ASP A 24 41.12 -7.63 -8.40
C ASP A 24 40.95 -8.35 -9.74
N ILE A 25 40.87 -7.54 -10.80
CA ILE A 25 40.88 -8.02 -12.19
C ILE A 25 42.34 -8.38 -12.52
N GLU A 26 42.73 -9.63 -12.21
CA GLU A 26 43.97 -10.22 -12.69
C GLU A 26 43.97 -10.24 -14.24
N ASN A 27 44.63 -9.25 -14.83
CA ASN A 27 44.70 -9.09 -16.27
C ASN A 27 45.51 -10.21 -16.93
N LYS A 28 44.82 -11.15 -17.57
CA LYS A 28 45.40 -11.93 -18.67
C LYS A 28 45.23 -11.17 -19.98
N LEU A 29 46.33 -10.63 -20.53
CA LEU A 29 46.85 -11.01 -21.85
C LEU A 29 48.09 -10.20 -22.29
N THR A 30 48.98 -10.90 -23.01
CA THR A 30 49.97 -10.41 -24.01
C THR A 30 51.03 -9.38 -23.61
N PHE A 31 52.30 -9.77 -23.80
CA PHE A 31 53.45 -8.88 -23.92
C PHE A 31 53.34 -7.96 -25.15
N VAL A 32 53.62 -6.66 -24.97
CA VAL A 32 54.12 -5.72 -25.99
C VAL A 32 55.16 -4.81 -25.31
N GLU A 33 56.14 -4.33 -26.06
CA GLU A 33 57.43 -3.83 -25.56
C GLU A 33 57.43 -2.39 -25.02
N ASP A 34 58.43 -2.13 -24.16
CA ASP A 34 59.02 -0.85 -23.73
C ASP A 34 58.21 0.45 -23.86
N LYS A 35 57.77 0.96 -22.69
CA LYS A 35 57.48 2.38 -22.47
C LYS A 35 58.09 2.85 -21.15
N GLU A 36 58.48 4.12 -21.10
CA GLU A 36 58.92 4.81 -19.88
C GLU A 36 57.88 4.68 -18.76
N PRO A 37 58.29 4.69 -17.47
CA PRO A 37 57.35 4.63 -16.36
C PRO A 37 56.35 5.79 -16.41
N PRO A 38 55.06 5.56 -16.04
CA PRO A 38 54.03 6.59 -16.09
C PRO A 38 54.39 7.76 -15.17
N GLN A 39 54.15 8.99 -15.65
CA GLN A 39 54.41 10.20 -14.87
C GLN A 39 53.30 10.39 -13.84
N LEU A 40 53.56 9.92 -12.62
CA LEU A 40 52.68 10.03 -11.45
C LEU A 40 52.10 11.44 -11.28
N LEU A 41 50.78 11.52 -11.12
CA LEU A 41 50.07 12.75 -10.75
C LEU A 41 50.19 13.02 -9.24
N ASP A 42 51.32 13.61 -8.83
CA ASP A 42 51.54 14.09 -7.45
C ASP A 42 50.65 15.31 -7.10
N LYS A 43 50.69 15.81 -5.85
CA LYS A 43 49.86 16.96 -5.44
C LYS A 43 50.27 18.31 -6.08
N PHE A 44 51.45 18.40 -6.69
CA PHE A 44 52.04 19.63 -7.25
C PHE A 44 51.90 19.72 -8.78
N PHE A 45 51.47 18.66 -9.47
CA PHE A 45 51.48 18.59 -10.94
C PHE A 45 50.79 19.75 -11.65
N LEU A 46 49.73 20.32 -11.06
CA LEU A 46 48.99 21.46 -11.59
C LEU A 46 49.73 22.80 -11.49
N LEU A 47 50.85 22.90 -10.78
CA LEU A 47 51.66 24.14 -10.73
C LEU A 47 52.44 24.37 -12.02
N ASN A 48 53.02 23.30 -12.59
CA ASN A 48 53.80 23.32 -13.83
C ASN A 48 53.47 22.06 -14.67
N PRO A 49 52.25 21.96 -15.23
CA PRO A 49 51.74 20.72 -15.80
C PRO A 49 52.42 20.36 -17.14
N SER A 50 53.03 19.17 -17.20
CA SER A 50 53.65 18.64 -18.43
C SER A 50 52.58 18.18 -19.45
N SER A 51 52.91 18.12 -20.74
CA SER A 51 51.96 17.61 -21.75
C SER A 51 51.55 16.14 -21.50
N LYS A 52 52.46 15.31 -20.96
CA LYS A 52 52.15 13.94 -20.50
C LYS A 52 51.16 13.97 -19.32
N ALA A 53 51.43 14.80 -18.30
CA ALA A 53 50.58 14.92 -17.11
C ALA A 53 49.19 15.49 -17.43
N ILE A 54 49.09 16.49 -18.31
CA ILE A 54 47.80 17.02 -18.80
C ILE A 54 46.99 15.93 -19.49
N SER A 55 47.63 15.12 -20.34
CA SER A 55 46.97 14.01 -21.05
C SER A 55 46.43 12.98 -20.04
N ARG A 56 47.25 12.54 -19.09
CA ARG A 56 46.87 11.58 -18.05
C ARG A 56 45.77 12.12 -17.12
N TYR A 57 45.82 13.40 -16.76
CA TYR A 57 44.78 14.04 -15.97
C TYR A 57 43.44 14.13 -16.72
N LEU A 58 43.47 14.46 -18.02
CA LEU A 58 42.26 14.49 -18.85
C LEU A 58 41.66 13.10 -19.09
N GLU A 59 42.45 12.02 -19.08
CA GLU A 59 41.94 10.64 -19.03
C GLU A 59 41.21 10.39 -17.72
N LEU A 60 41.86 10.64 -16.58
CA LEU A 60 41.31 10.42 -15.25
C LEU A 60 40.01 11.22 -15.02
N VAL A 61 39.96 12.49 -15.43
CA VAL A 61 38.74 13.30 -15.34
C VAL A 61 37.62 12.75 -16.22
N LYS A 62 37.92 12.21 -17.41
CA LYS A 62 36.91 11.53 -18.24
C LYS A 62 36.41 10.24 -17.59
N GLU A 63 37.28 9.45 -16.96
CA GLU A 63 36.86 8.28 -16.17
C GLU A 63 35.92 8.64 -15.02
N LEU A 64 36.20 9.75 -14.30
CA LEU A 64 35.32 10.25 -13.24
C LEU A 64 33.97 10.75 -13.79
N LEU A 65 33.98 11.52 -14.87
CA LEU A 65 32.76 12.02 -15.51
C LEU A 65 31.89 10.87 -16.06
N ILE A 66 32.49 9.79 -16.58
CA ILE A 66 31.77 8.58 -16.99
C ILE A 66 31.13 7.87 -15.78
N LYS A 67 31.83 7.80 -14.64
CA LYS A 67 31.28 7.22 -13.40
C LYS A 67 30.14 8.05 -12.82
N GLY A 68 30.14 9.38 -13.02
CA GLY A 68 29.12 10.31 -12.53
C GLY A 68 28.08 10.79 -13.56
N ASP A 69 27.89 10.09 -14.68
CA ASP A 69 26.91 10.43 -15.76
C ASP A 69 27.01 11.88 -16.28
N GLY A 70 28.24 12.41 -16.34
CA GLY A 70 28.54 13.75 -16.85
C GLY A 70 28.96 14.79 -15.81
N GLU A 71 29.02 14.44 -14.52
CA GLU A 71 29.59 15.31 -13.48
C GLU A 71 30.60 14.60 -12.56
N ALA A 72 31.54 15.36 -11.99
CA ALA A 72 32.56 14.86 -11.08
C ALA A 72 32.98 15.94 -10.06
N LEU A 73 33.20 15.54 -8.81
CA LEU A 73 33.91 16.35 -7.81
C LEU A 73 35.40 16.01 -7.84
N ILE A 74 36.24 17.03 -7.92
CA ILE A 74 37.71 16.93 -8.02
C ILE A 74 38.34 17.67 -6.84
N GLU A 75 39.30 17.04 -6.16
CA GLU A 75 40.16 17.68 -5.17
C GLU A 75 41.48 18.14 -5.80
N ILE A 76 41.71 19.45 -5.79
CA ILE A 76 42.97 20.09 -6.24
C ILE A 76 43.91 20.23 -5.04
N GLY A 77 45.18 19.90 -5.23
CA GLY A 77 46.17 19.79 -4.15
C GLY A 77 46.21 18.42 -3.49
N TYR A 78 45.73 17.37 -4.17
CA TYR A 78 45.82 15.98 -3.74
C TYR A 78 46.67 15.16 -4.73
N SER A 79 47.43 14.18 -4.21
CA SER A 79 48.14 13.18 -5.02
C SER A 79 47.13 12.17 -5.58
N TRP A 80 46.96 12.13 -6.89
CA TRP A 80 46.01 11.23 -7.56
C TRP A 80 46.58 9.83 -7.83
N GLU A 81 47.91 9.71 -7.91
CA GLU A 81 48.60 8.45 -8.15
C GLU A 81 49.78 8.26 -7.18
N GLY A 82 50.09 6.99 -6.85
CA GLY A 82 51.09 6.61 -5.85
C GLY A 82 50.51 6.44 -4.43
N ASN A 83 51.16 5.60 -3.60
CA ASN A 83 50.70 5.32 -2.22
C ASN A 83 50.92 6.49 -1.22
N SER A 84 51.26 7.68 -1.72
CA SER A 84 51.39 8.91 -0.95
C SER A 84 50.02 9.54 -0.72
N ASN A 85 49.43 9.31 0.46
CA ASN A 85 48.23 10.01 0.96
C ASN A 85 48.48 11.51 1.27
N GLU A 86 49.36 12.16 0.52
CA GLU A 86 49.71 13.56 0.72
C GLU A 86 48.63 14.49 0.14
N LYS A 87 48.19 15.41 0.99
CA LYS A 87 47.20 16.45 0.68
C LYS A 87 47.79 17.82 0.96
N GLY A 88 47.24 18.83 0.31
CA GLY A 88 47.42 20.23 0.64
C GLY A 88 48.56 20.93 -0.12
N LEU A 89 48.28 22.17 -0.51
CA LEU A 89 49.22 23.15 -1.05
C LEU A 89 49.17 24.45 -0.23
N PRO A 90 50.26 25.25 -0.16
CA PRO A 90 50.18 26.63 0.33
C PRO A 90 49.16 27.43 -0.49
N LEU A 91 48.44 28.37 0.14
CA LEU A 91 47.30 29.05 -0.49
C LEU A 91 47.64 29.68 -1.86
N GLN A 92 48.79 30.36 -1.98
CA GLN A 92 49.25 30.98 -3.23
C GLN A 92 49.56 29.96 -4.35
N ASP A 93 49.91 28.73 -4.00
CA ASP A 93 50.16 27.66 -4.97
C ASP A 93 48.86 26.92 -5.29
N LEU A 94 47.95 26.77 -4.32
CA LEU A 94 46.60 26.29 -4.58
C LEU A 94 45.86 27.18 -5.58
N GLU A 95 45.96 28.51 -5.46
CA GLU A 95 45.38 29.47 -6.41
C GLU A 95 45.88 29.23 -7.85
N LYS A 96 47.20 29.12 -8.04
CA LYS A 96 47.81 28.78 -9.35
C LYS A 96 47.33 27.42 -9.89
N ALA A 97 47.20 26.42 -9.00
CA ALA A 97 46.73 25.09 -9.37
C ALA A 97 45.24 25.10 -9.79
N ILE A 98 44.40 25.94 -9.16
CA ILE A 98 42.99 26.15 -9.55
C ILE A 98 42.92 26.82 -10.92
N ASP A 99 43.70 27.88 -11.16
CA ASP A 99 43.72 28.59 -12.45
C ASP A 99 44.19 27.68 -13.59
N ASN A 100 45.31 26.96 -13.40
CA ASN A 100 45.82 26.01 -14.39
C ASN A 100 44.83 24.87 -14.65
N ASN A 101 44.22 24.30 -13.62
CA ASN A 101 43.15 23.31 -13.77
C ASN A 101 41.97 23.86 -14.60
N THR A 102 41.53 25.07 -14.27
CA THR A 102 40.39 25.71 -14.94
C THR A 102 40.70 25.96 -16.41
N GLN A 103 41.90 26.45 -16.74
CA GLN A 103 42.36 26.62 -18.12
C GLN A 103 42.43 25.29 -18.89
N ILE A 104 42.99 24.23 -18.28
CA ILE A 104 43.07 22.89 -18.89
C ILE A 104 41.68 22.34 -19.20
N LEU A 105 40.77 22.38 -18.23
CA LEU A 105 39.44 21.75 -18.37
C LEU A 105 38.50 22.55 -19.27
N VAL A 106 38.46 23.89 -19.13
CA VAL A 106 37.66 24.76 -20.02
C VAL A 106 38.22 24.73 -21.45
N GLY A 107 39.55 24.68 -21.61
CA GLY A 107 40.18 24.46 -22.92
C GLY A 107 39.87 23.12 -23.57
N ASN A 108 39.38 22.13 -22.81
CA ASN A 108 38.88 20.85 -23.29
C ASN A 108 37.33 20.78 -23.34
N GLY A 109 36.63 21.91 -23.15
CA GLY A 109 35.17 22.02 -23.28
C GLY A 109 34.36 21.64 -22.05
N PHE A 110 34.98 21.41 -20.88
CA PHE A 110 34.27 21.17 -19.63
C PHE A 110 33.91 22.49 -18.92
N ILE A 111 32.83 22.48 -18.14
CA ILE A 111 32.51 23.58 -17.22
C ILE A 111 33.02 23.24 -15.82
N VAL A 112 33.57 24.26 -15.16
CA VAL A 112 34.33 24.14 -13.90
C VAL A 112 33.75 25.12 -12.89
N ASN A 113 33.18 24.61 -11.80
CA ASN A 113 32.60 25.40 -10.71
C ASN A 113 33.41 25.18 -9.42
N SER A 114 34.07 26.22 -8.93
CA SER A 114 34.87 26.16 -7.70
C SER A 114 33.97 26.19 -6.45
N HIS A 115 34.08 25.17 -5.59
CA HIS A 115 33.37 25.07 -4.31
C HIS A 115 34.32 25.39 -3.13
N ALA A 116 34.06 24.82 -1.95
CA ALA A 116 34.81 25.10 -0.72
C ALA A 116 36.32 24.83 -0.84
N THR A 117 37.11 25.68 -0.17
CA THR A 117 38.52 25.40 0.15
C THR A 117 38.53 24.59 1.44
N LEU A 118 39.30 23.50 1.52
CA LEU A 118 39.39 22.65 2.70
C LEU A 118 40.78 22.77 3.34
N LEU A 119 40.86 22.73 4.67
CA LEU A 119 42.13 22.73 5.40
C LEU A 119 42.72 21.31 5.44
N ALA A 120 43.94 21.13 4.93
CA ALA A 120 44.67 19.87 4.94
C ALA A 120 45.66 19.75 6.13
N GLY A 121 45.81 20.82 6.93
CA GLY A 121 46.72 20.91 8.08
C GLY A 121 48.00 21.69 7.76
N ASN A 122 48.68 22.20 8.81
CA ASN A 122 49.92 22.98 8.71
C ASN A 122 49.89 24.11 7.64
N ASP A 123 48.82 24.90 7.63
CA ASP A 123 48.55 25.98 6.66
C ASP A 123 48.57 25.55 5.17
N LEU A 124 48.36 24.25 4.92
CA LEU A 124 48.11 23.68 3.61
C LEU A 124 46.60 23.52 3.37
N TYR A 125 46.18 23.73 2.13
CA TYR A 125 44.78 23.74 1.71
C TYR A 125 44.58 22.89 0.46
N THR A 126 43.39 22.30 0.31
CA THR A 126 42.92 21.73 -0.96
C THR A 126 41.68 22.49 -1.45
N LYS A 127 41.37 22.38 -2.75
CA LYS A 127 40.17 23.02 -3.33
C LYS A 127 39.28 21.96 -3.96
N MET A 128 38.01 21.94 -3.56
CA MET A 128 37.02 21.09 -4.20
C MET A 128 36.35 21.84 -5.35
N VAL A 129 36.26 21.17 -6.49
CA VAL A 129 35.78 21.73 -7.75
C VAL A 129 34.81 20.75 -8.40
N LEU A 130 33.63 21.24 -8.76
CA LEU A 130 32.62 20.48 -9.51
C LEU A 130 32.85 20.70 -11.01
N VAL A 131 33.14 19.62 -11.72
CA VAL A 131 33.29 19.61 -13.18
C VAL A 131 32.05 18.99 -13.79
N ARG A 132 31.49 19.64 -14.82
CA ARG A 132 30.36 19.15 -15.61
C ARG A 132 30.72 19.14 -17.09
N GLN A 133 30.38 18.06 -17.79
CA GLN A 133 30.34 18.04 -19.24
C GLN A 133 29.14 18.89 -19.72
N PRO A 134 29.23 19.57 -20.87
CA PRO A 134 28.06 20.16 -21.52
C PRO A 134 26.98 19.10 -21.78
N PHE A 135 25.72 19.47 -21.55
CA PHE A 135 24.54 18.64 -21.78
C PHE A 135 23.70 19.21 -22.93
N ASP A 136 23.02 18.33 -23.67
CA ASP A 136 22.04 18.71 -24.70
C ASP A 136 20.73 19.15 -24.04
N ASP A 137 19.94 20.00 -24.71
CA ASP A 137 18.68 20.58 -24.19
C ASP A 137 17.52 19.55 -24.00
N VAL A 138 17.85 18.26 -24.07
CA VAL A 138 16.96 17.09 -23.96
C VAL A 138 17.45 16.03 -22.95
N ASP A 139 18.64 16.18 -22.35
CA ASP A 139 19.20 15.24 -21.37
C ASP A 139 19.73 15.96 -20.11
N PHE A 140 19.62 15.32 -18.95
CA PHE A 140 19.98 15.87 -17.65
C PHE A 140 20.21 14.75 -16.63
N ILE A 141 21.10 15.01 -15.67
CA ILE A 141 21.42 14.11 -14.55
C ILE A 141 20.20 14.05 -13.61
N GLU A 142 19.66 12.85 -13.35
CA GLU A 142 18.47 12.68 -12.50
C GLU A 142 18.81 12.01 -11.16
N VAL A 143 18.81 12.81 -10.08
CA VAL A 143 18.85 12.32 -8.69
C VAL A 143 17.41 12.14 -8.18
N ARG A 144 17.11 11.04 -7.50
CA ARG A 144 15.82 10.77 -6.84
C ARG A 144 15.99 10.77 -5.32
N VAL A 145 15.25 11.65 -4.64
CA VAL A 145 15.28 11.81 -3.18
C VAL A 145 13.90 11.48 -2.60
N ALA A 146 13.79 10.40 -1.83
CA ALA A 146 12.57 10.11 -1.08
C ALA A 146 12.50 10.98 0.18
N VAL A 147 11.36 11.62 0.41
CA VAL A 147 11.16 12.54 1.54
C VAL A 147 10.24 11.88 2.56
N VAL A 148 10.81 11.49 3.69
CA VAL A 148 10.16 10.68 4.72
C VAL A 148 10.29 11.32 6.10
N GLY A 149 9.40 10.97 7.02
CA GLY A 149 9.38 11.50 8.39
C GLY A 149 7.97 11.58 8.93
N ASN A 150 7.81 11.82 10.23
CA ASN A 150 6.51 11.81 10.90
C ASN A 150 5.52 12.86 10.33
N VAL A 151 4.26 12.76 10.73
CA VAL A 151 3.25 13.83 10.58
C VAL A 151 3.82 15.15 11.15
N ASP A 152 3.49 16.27 10.49
CA ASP A 152 3.88 17.64 10.86
C ASP A 152 5.39 17.95 10.95
N ALA A 153 6.28 17.04 10.52
CA ALA A 153 7.73 17.29 10.37
C ALA A 153 8.12 18.25 9.23
N GLY A 154 7.14 18.84 8.53
CA GLY A 154 7.37 19.91 7.54
C GLY A 154 7.74 19.47 6.12
N LYS A 155 7.53 18.20 5.74
CA LYS A 155 7.91 17.61 4.43
C LYS A 155 7.49 18.44 3.22
N SER A 156 6.19 18.42 2.90
CA SER A 156 5.64 19.12 1.74
C SER A 156 5.76 20.65 1.86
N THR A 157 5.95 21.17 3.08
CA THR A 157 6.28 22.59 3.30
C THR A 157 7.69 22.91 2.80
N LEU A 158 8.71 22.14 3.21
CA LEU A 158 10.09 22.31 2.74
C LEU A 158 10.16 22.10 1.22
N LEU A 159 9.47 21.09 0.70
CA LEU A 159 9.40 20.87 -0.75
C LEU A 159 8.78 22.05 -1.49
N GLY A 160 7.69 22.65 -0.96
CA GLY A 160 7.12 23.88 -1.50
C GLY A 160 8.15 25.01 -1.53
N VAL A 161 8.89 25.24 -0.43
CA VAL A 161 9.91 26.29 -0.33
C VAL A 161 11.10 26.04 -1.27
N LEU A 162 11.59 24.80 -1.37
CA LEU A 162 12.72 24.44 -2.24
C LEU A 162 12.36 24.57 -3.72
N THR A 163 11.20 24.03 -4.12
CA THR A 163 10.79 23.92 -5.53
C THR A 163 10.13 25.18 -6.09
N HIS A 164 9.44 25.96 -5.27
CA HIS A 164 8.79 27.21 -5.70
C HIS A 164 9.56 28.48 -5.30
N GLY A 165 10.62 28.36 -4.49
CA GLY A 165 11.48 29.50 -4.12
C GLY A 165 10.84 30.56 -3.21
N VAL A 166 9.65 30.27 -2.65
CA VAL A 166 8.92 31.16 -1.73
C VAL A 166 9.00 30.59 -0.31
N LEU A 167 9.36 31.41 0.68
CA LEU A 167 9.35 31.00 2.10
C LEU A 167 7.92 30.70 2.59
N ASP A 168 7.80 29.89 3.64
CA ASP A 168 6.52 29.56 4.25
C ASP A 168 6.06 30.63 5.25
N ASP A 169 4.75 30.82 5.38
CA ASP A 169 4.12 31.78 6.30
C ASP A 169 3.97 31.24 7.74
N GLY A 170 4.50 30.04 8.02
CA GLY A 170 4.32 29.33 9.28
C GLY A 170 2.95 28.65 9.43
N ARG A 171 2.03 28.84 8.47
CA ARG A 171 0.71 28.18 8.41
C ARG A 171 0.65 27.13 7.30
N GLY A 172 1.63 27.13 6.40
CA GLY A 172 1.78 26.16 5.33
C GLY A 172 1.36 26.68 3.96
N HIS A 173 1.46 27.98 3.68
CA HIS A 173 1.28 28.53 2.34
C HIS A 173 2.15 27.80 1.28
N ALA A 174 3.36 27.35 1.64
CA ALA A 174 4.24 26.64 0.72
C ALA A 174 3.72 25.23 0.37
N ARG A 175 3.18 24.47 1.33
CA ARG A 175 2.65 23.09 1.08
C ARG A 175 1.38 23.07 0.25
N GLN A 176 0.56 24.13 0.30
CA GLN A 176 -0.67 24.24 -0.50
C GLN A 176 -0.40 24.15 -2.01
N LYS A 177 0.81 24.51 -2.47
CA LYS A 177 1.24 24.47 -3.87
C LYS A 177 1.52 23.04 -4.37
N LEU A 178 1.62 22.06 -3.47
CA LEU A 178 1.90 20.65 -3.80
C LEU A 178 0.68 19.73 -3.67
N PHE A 179 -0.41 20.17 -3.03
CA PHE A 179 -1.60 19.34 -2.82
C PHE A 179 -2.34 19.08 -4.14
N ARG A 180 -2.82 17.84 -4.31
CA ARG A 180 -3.37 17.31 -5.57
C ARG A 180 -4.85 16.95 -5.46
N HIS A 181 -5.32 16.65 -4.24
CA HIS A 181 -6.69 16.22 -3.99
C HIS A 181 -7.41 17.12 -2.99
N LYS A 182 -8.73 17.27 -3.16
CA LYS A 182 -9.58 18.16 -2.33
C LYS A 182 -9.41 17.92 -0.82
N HIS A 183 -9.35 16.65 -0.41
CA HIS A 183 -9.16 16.27 0.99
C HIS A 183 -7.76 16.60 1.54
N GLU A 184 -6.74 16.80 0.70
CA GLU A 184 -5.40 17.24 1.13
C GLU A 184 -5.41 18.74 1.48
N PHE A 185 -6.16 19.56 0.72
CA PHE A 185 -6.44 20.96 1.07
C PHE A 185 -7.30 21.08 2.34
N GLU A 186 -8.33 20.23 2.49
CA GLU A 186 -9.24 20.25 3.65
C GLU A 186 -8.58 19.77 4.94
N SER A 187 -7.71 18.75 4.87
CA SER A 187 -7.02 18.18 6.05
C SER A 187 -5.61 18.75 6.29
N GLY A 188 -5.05 19.49 5.33
CA GLY A 188 -3.67 20.00 5.38
C GLY A 188 -2.60 18.90 5.31
N ARG A 189 -2.93 17.69 4.86
CA ARG A 189 -2.08 16.48 4.92
C ARG A 189 -2.03 15.76 3.57
N THR A 190 -0.82 15.48 3.08
CA THR A 190 -0.57 14.66 1.89
C THR A 190 -1.01 13.20 2.11
N SER A 191 -1.66 12.62 1.09
CA SER A 191 -2.25 11.28 1.10
C SER A 191 -1.71 10.34 0.01
N SER A 192 -1.16 10.93 -1.05
CA SER A 192 -0.63 10.25 -2.24
C SER A 192 0.91 10.32 -2.31
N VAL A 193 1.52 9.64 -3.28
CA VAL A 193 2.93 9.88 -3.61
C VAL A 193 3.03 11.18 -4.40
N GLY A 194 3.63 12.20 -3.79
CA GLY A 194 4.04 13.41 -4.49
C GLY A 194 5.29 13.15 -5.33
N ASN A 195 5.45 13.92 -6.40
CA ASN A 195 6.62 13.89 -7.27
C ASN A 195 6.81 15.32 -7.78
N ASP A 196 7.89 15.98 -7.38
CA ASP A 196 8.18 17.39 -7.69
C ASP A 196 9.68 17.59 -7.92
N ILE A 197 10.08 18.62 -8.68
CA ILE A 197 11.45 18.74 -9.19
C ILE A 197 12.14 20.06 -8.82
N LEU A 198 13.45 19.98 -8.59
CA LEU A 198 14.36 21.12 -8.43
C LEU A 198 15.51 20.97 -9.44
N GLY A 199 15.59 21.89 -10.40
CA GLY A 199 16.64 21.93 -11.41
C GLY A 199 17.79 22.87 -11.03
N PHE A 200 19.02 22.44 -11.32
CA PHE A 200 20.25 23.23 -11.24
C PHE A 200 20.88 23.35 -12.63
N ASN A 201 21.26 24.56 -13.04
CA ASN A 201 21.95 24.80 -14.32
C ASN A 201 23.41 24.30 -14.27
N ILE A 202 24.15 24.50 -15.37
CA ILE A 202 25.56 24.06 -15.47
C ILE A 202 26.50 24.70 -14.44
N ARG A 203 26.10 25.84 -13.85
CA ARG A 203 26.82 26.59 -12.81
C ARG A 203 26.41 26.22 -11.38
N GLY A 204 25.38 25.38 -11.23
CA GLY A 204 24.80 25.02 -9.92
C GLY A 204 23.72 25.98 -9.40
N GLU A 205 23.24 26.92 -10.22
CA GLU A 205 22.19 27.87 -9.85
C GLU A 205 20.80 27.25 -10.09
N VAL A 206 19.82 27.57 -9.23
CA VAL A 206 18.45 27.02 -9.34
C VAL A 206 17.68 27.65 -10.50
N VAL A 207 17.13 26.83 -11.39
CA VAL A 207 16.36 27.27 -12.58
C VAL A 207 14.84 27.33 -12.37
N ASN A 208 14.35 26.86 -11.22
CA ASN A 208 12.91 26.83 -10.91
C ASN A 208 12.30 28.25 -10.88
N LYS A 209 11.54 28.57 -11.93
CA LYS A 209 10.77 29.81 -12.10
C LYS A 209 9.27 29.47 -12.07
N PRO A 210 8.55 29.70 -10.95
CA PRO A 210 7.11 29.47 -10.89
C PRO A 210 6.36 30.53 -11.70
N ASP A 211 5.29 30.15 -12.41
CA ASP A 211 4.37 31.12 -13.03
C ASP A 211 3.60 31.87 -11.92
N PRO A 212 3.74 33.21 -11.78
CA PRO A 212 3.03 33.97 -10.75
C PRO A 212 1.51 33.83 -10.80
N HIS A 213 0.93 33.60 -11.98
CA HIS A 213 -0.50 33.54 -12.20
C HIS A 213 -1.04 32.12 -12.08
N LYS A 214 -0.30 31.11 -12.56
CA LYS A 214 -0.77 29.71 -12.57
C LYS A 214 -0.37 28.90 -11.33
N HIS A 215 0.60 29.37 -10.55
CA HIS A 215 1.11 28.67 -9.36
C HIS A 215 1.64 27.23 -9.64
N GLN A 216 1.91 26.91 -10.92
CA GLN A 216 2.45 25.63 -11.36
C GLN A 216 3.87 25.80 -11.89
N LEU A 217 4.72 24.81 -11.66
CA LEU A 217 6.06 24.74 -12.22
C LEU A 217 6.03 24.24 -13.66
N ASP A 218 6.69 24.94 -14.58
CA ASP A 218 6.92 24.44 -15.93
C ASP A 218 8.09 23.46 -15.93
N TRP A 219 7.76 22.17 -15.78
CA TRP A 219 8.75 21.10 -15.74
C TRP A 219 9.55 20.95 -17.04
N VAL A 220 8.99 21.33 -18.19
CA VAL A 220 9.69 21.19 -19.48
C VAL A 220 10.78 22.25 -19.60
N ASN A 221 10.49 23.49 -19.20
CA ASN A 221 11.50 24.54 -19.17
C ASN A 221 12.54 24.33 -18.04
N ILE A 222 12.13 23.82 -16.88
CA ILE A 222 13.07 23.42 -15.81
C ILE A 222 14.04 22.33 -16.30
N CYS A 223 13.53 21.28 -16.94
CA CYS A 223 14.38 20.21 -17.49
C CYS A 223 15.26 20.64 -18.67
N ARG A 224 14.90 21.71 -19.41
CA ARG A 224 15.73 22.26 -20.50
C ARG A 224 16.88 23.13 -19.97
N GLU A 225 16.65 23.92 -18.92
CA GLU A 225 17.68 24.80 -18.35
C GLU A 225 18.62 24.09 -17.36
N ALA A 226 18.25 22.91 -16.86
CA ALA A 226 18.97 22.20 -15.81
C ALA A 226 19.96 21.14 -16.35
N ALA A 227 21.23 21.23 -15.92
CA ALA A 227 22.20 20.15 -16.05
C ALA A 227 21.84 18.95 -15.15
N LYS A 228 21.26 19.25 -13.99
CA LYS A 228 20.93 18.28 -12.95
C LYS A 228 19.55 18.58 -12.36
N VAL A 229 18.71 17.56 -12.28
CA VAL A 229 17.36 17.63 -11.72
C VAL A 229 17.24 16.68 -10.54
N VAL A 230 16.97 17.26 -9.37
CA VAL A 230 16.57 16.51 -8.17
C VAL A 230 15.07 16.30 -8.24
N THR A 231 14.64 15.05 -8.38
CA THR A 231 13.24 14.64 -8.19
C THR A 231 13.02 14.29 -6.74
N PHE A 232 12.15 15.03 -6.06
CA PHE A 232 11.64 14.69 -4.75
C PHE A 232 10.41 13.81 -4.86
N ILE A 233 10.40 12.71 -4.11
CA ILE A 233 9.26 11.82 -3.96
C ILE A 233 8.67 12.13 -2.57
N ASP A 234 7.57 12.90 -2.50
CA ASP A 234 6.93 13.25 -1.23
C ASP A 234 6.11 12.06 -0.72
N LEU A 235 6.47 11.54 0.45
CA LEU A 235 5.84 10.36 1.02
C LEU A 235 5.06 10.70 2.29
N ALA A 236 3.88 10.10 2.41
CA ALA A 236 2.94 10.43 3.46
C ALA A 236 3.50 10.10 4.86
N GLY A 237 3.37 11.05 5.79
CA GLY A 237 3.95 10.93 7.14
C GLY A 237 3.13 10.15 8.16
N HIS A 238 1.87 9.83 7.86
CA HIS A 238 0.96 9.15 8.78
C HIS A 238 0.99 7.65 8.51
N GLU A 239 1.14 6.85 9.56
CA GLU A 239 1.08 5.37 9.55
C GLU A 239 -0.05 4.76 8.69
N LYS A 240 -1.24 5.38 8.64
CA LYS A 240 -2.36 4.95 7.78
C LYS A 240 -2.00 4.90 6.27
N TYR A 241 -1.00 5.68 5.87
CA TYR A 241 -0.46 5.74 4.52
C TYR A 241 0.93 5.08 4.37
N LEU A 242 1.40 4.32 5.37
CA LEU A 242 2.68 3.57 5.30
C LEU A 242 2.75 2.65 4.07
N LYS A 243 1.61 2.11 3.61
CA LYS A 243 1.50 1.34 2.35
C LYS A 243 1.96 2.13 1.12
N THR A 244 1.70 3.44 1.12
CA THR A 244 2.08 4.41 0.08
C THR A 244 3.57 4.76 0.20
N THR A 245 4.05 4.99 1.43
CA THR A 245 5.46 5.29 1.72
C THR A 245 6.39 4.13 1.34
N ILE A 246 6.03 2.88 1.66
CA ILE A 246 6.83 1.70 1.27
C ILE A 246 6.83 1.51 -0.24
N PHE A 247 5.69 1.68 -0.93
CA PHE A 247 5.67 1.67 -2.39
C PHE A 247 6.54 2.79 -2.99
N GLY A 248 6.60 3.96 -2.37
CA GLY A 248 7.51 5.04 -2.76
C GLY A 248 8.99 4.63 -2.65
N MET A 249 9.36 4.00 -1.54
CA MET A 249 10.73 3.55 -1.25
C MET A 249 11.17 2.37 -2.12
N THR A 250 10.30 1.38 -2.39
CA THR A 250 10.65 0.23 -3.22
C THR A 250 10.42 0.49 -4.72
N GLY A 251 9.30 1.12 -5.09
CA GLY A 251 8.82 1.20 -6.46
C GLY A 251 9.45 2.30 -7.31
N HIS A 252 9.76 3.46 -6.73
CA HIS A 252 10.41 4.58 -7.43
C HIS A 252 11.95 4.60 -7.26
N MET A 253 12.52 3.62 -6.54
CA MET A 253 13.96 3.40 -6.33
C MET A 253 14.76 4.71 -6.12
N PRO A 254 14.58 5.38 -4.97
CA PRO A 254 15.32 6.60 -4.64
C PRO A 254 16.81 6.31 -4.46
N ASP A 255 17.67 7.25 -4.86
CA ASP A 255 19.11 7.18 -4.60
C ASP A 255 19.41 7.58 -3.15
N TYR A 256 18.61 8.49 -2.60
CA TYR A 256 18.80 9.09 -1.28
C TYR A 256 17.49 9.25 -0.53
N THR A 257 17.58 9.21 0.80
CA THR A 257 16.46 9.47 1.70
C THR A 257 16.70 10.75 2.50
N MET A 258 15.79 11.71 2.37
CA MET A 258 15.70 12.88 3.23
C MET A 258 14.79 12.55 4.42
N LEU A 259 15.38 12.25 5.58
CA LEU A 259 14.64 11.99 6.81
C LEU A 259 14.36 13.31 7.54
N MET A 260 13.09 13.67 7.64
CA MET A 260 12.64 14.95 8.16
C MET A 260 12.11 14.84 9.59
N ILE A 261 12.62 15.72 10.46
CA ILE A 261 12.35 15.76 11.90
C ILE A 261 11.96 17.19 12.27
N GLY A 262 10.90 17.38 13.06
CA GLY A 262 10.56 18.70 13.60
C GLY A 262 11.36 18.98 14.87
N ALA A 263 12.12 20.08 14.93
CA ALA A 263 12.95 20.44 16.07
C ALA A 263 12.17 20.51 17.40
N ASN A 264 10.90 20.93 17.34
CA ASN A 264 10.01 21.04 18.48
C ASN A 264 9.29 19.74 18.87
N ALA A 265 9.41 18.68 18.06
CA ALA A 265 8.68 17.42 18.22
C ALA A 265 9.62 16.22 18.43
N GLY A 266 10.89 16.32 18.03
CA GLY A 266 11.88 15.27 18.20
C GLY A 266 11.60 14.01 17.35
N ILE A 267 12.17 12.89 17.81
CA ILE A 267 12.03 11.58 17.16
C ILE A 267 10.75 10.93 17.69
N ILE A 268 9.66 11.07 16.92
CA ILE A 268 8.34 10.52 17.27
C ILE A 268 7.70 9.77 16.09
N GLY A 269 6.74 8.89 16.41
CA GLY A 269 5.93 8.17 15.43
C GLY A 269 6.77 7.37 14.42
N THR A 270 6.45 7.51 13.13
CA THR A 270 7.04 6.71 12.04
C THR A 270 8.51 7.03 11.75
N THR A 271 9.14 7.99 12.44
CA THR A 271 10.53 8.43 12.19
C THR A 271 11.54 7.27 12.25
N ARG A 272 11.43 6.38 13.25
CA ARG A 272 12.29 5.19 13.35
C ARG A 272 11.99 4.16 12.27
N GLU A 273 10.73 3.86 11.99
CA GLU A 273 10.36 2.87 10.95
C GLU A 273 10.84 3.34 9.57
N HIS A 274 10.72 4.63 9.25
CA HIS A 274 11.24 5.21 8.01
C HIS A 274 12.78 5.13 7.92
N LEU A 275 13.51 5.39 9.02
CA LEU A 275 14.97 5.22 9.06
C LEU A 275 15.36 3.76 8.83
N SER A 276 14.77 2.84 9.60
CA SER A 276 15.04 1.40 9.49
C SER A 276 14.72 0.88 8.09
N LEU A 277 13.62 1.31 7.47
CA LEU A 277 13.24 0.96 6.10
C LEU A 277 14.27 1.45 5.07
N ALA A 278 14.73 2.70 5.16
CA ALA A 278 15.72 3.24 4.24
C ALA A 278 17.08 2.52 4.34
N LEU A 279 17.57 2.29 5.57
CA LEU A 279 18.77 1.51 5.84
C LEU A 279 18.66 0.07 5.34
N SER A 280 17.49 -0.55 5.56
CA SER A 280 17.17 -1.92 5.13
C SER A 280 17.11 -2.10 3.61
N LEU A 281 16.78 -1.04 2.87
CA LEU A 281 16.82 -1.00 1.41
C LEU A 281 18.20 -0.61 0.86
N GLY A 282 19.18 -0.31 1.73
CA GLY A 282 20.51 0.15 1.35
C GLY A 282 20.59 1.62 0.93
N VAL A 283 19.52 2.40 1.07
CA VAL A 283 19.46 3.79 0.58
C VAL A 283 20.13 4.73 1.58
N PRO A 284 21.18 5.50 1.20
CA PRO A 284 21.82 6.44 2.10
C PRO A 284 20.86 7.55 2.58
N VAL A 285 20.94 7.86 3.88
CA VAL A 285 20.00 8.76 4.57
C VAL A 285 20.73 10.02 5.03
N PHE A 286 20.16 11.19 4.72
CA PHE A 286 20.53 12.46 5.33
C PHE A 286 19.33 13.06 6.06
N ILE A 287 19.57 13.85 7.09
CA ILE A 287 18.53 14.33 8.01
C ILE A 287 18.32 15.83 7.85
N VAL A 288 17.07 16.26 7.86
CA VAL A 288 16.69 17.68 7.86
C VAL A 288 15.80 17.97 9.07
N VAL A 289 16.36 18.71 10.02
CA VAL A 289 15.69 19.19 11.23
C VAL A 289 15.03 20.53 10.92
N THR A 290 13.70 20.58 10.90
CA THR A 290 12.90 21.76 10.54
C THR A 290 12.38 22.52 11.77
N LYS A 291 11.78 23.71 11.56
CA LYS A 291 11.13 24.55 12.60
C LYS A 291 12.07 25.04 13.71
N ILE A 292 13.35 25.21 13.39
CA ILE A 292 14.35 25.76 14.34
C ILE A 292 14.03 27.20 14.77
N ASP A 293 13.24 27.91 13.97
CA ASP A 293 12.66 29.24 14.24
C ASP A 293 11.65 29.25 15.41
N MET A 294 10.88 28.18 15.59
CA MET A 294 9.86 28.05 16.65
C MET A 294 10.38 27.26 17.87
N CYS A 295 11.49 26.55 17.75
CA CYS A 295 11.97 25.64 18.79
C CYS A 295 12.88 26.34 19.83
N PRO A 296 12.57 26.27 21.14
CA PRO A 296 13.48 26.72 22.20
C PRO A 296 14.80 25.94 22.18
N LYS A 297 15.93 26.66 22.33
CA LYS A 297 17.30 26.07 22.27
C LYS A 297 17.48 24.77 23.07
N PRO A 298 17.00 24.63 24.33
CA PRO A 298 17.17 23.38 25.09
C PRO A 298 16.48 22.17 24.45
N VAL A 299 15.32 22.36 23.81
CA VAL A 299 14.53 21.30 23.16
C VAL A 299 15.18 20.88 21.83
N LEU A 300 15.76 21.84 21.10
CA LEU A 300 16.58 21.58 19.91
C LEU A 300 17.84 20.79 20.28
N GLU A 301 18.55 21.20 21.34
CA GLU A 301 19.70 20.46 21.86
C GLU A 301 19.35 19.04 22.30
N GLU A 302 18.22 18.84 22.98
CA GLU A 302 17.75 17.51 23.37
C GLU A 302 17.41 16.65 22.14
N THR A 303 16.71 17.23 21.17
CA THR A 303 16.41 16.57 19.89
C THR A 303 17.69 16.12 19.19
N LEU A 304 18.73 16.96 19.14
CA LEU A 304 20.03 16.61 18.57
C LEU A 304 20.79 15.57 19.43
N LYS A 305 20.70 15.63 20.76
CA LYS A 305 21.27 14.60 21.67
C LYS A 305 20.61 13.25 21.45
N ASN A 306 19.30 13.20 21.23
CA ASN A 306 18.55 11.97 20.95
C ASN A 306 18.80 11.46 19.51
N LEU A 307 18.95 12.36 18.53
CA LEU A 307 19.40 12.04 17.18
C LEU A 307 20.80 11.40 17.17
N ASN A 308 21.71 11.92 18.00
CA ASN A 308 23.04 11.37 18.18
C ASN A 308 23.06 9.99 18.89
N LYS A 309 21.96 9.57 19.53
CA LYS A 309 21.77 8.18 20.00
C LYS A 309 21.28 7.30 18.84
N LEU A 310 20.17 7.71 18.21
CA LEU A 310 19.53 7.04 17.06
C LEU A 310 20.50 6.72 15.91
N MET A 311 21.42 7.63 15.59
CA MET A 311 22.39 7.36 14.53
C MET A 311 23.49 6.38 14.96
N LYS A 312 23.87 6.34 16.25
CA LYS A 312 24.88 5.40 16.76
C LYS A 312 24.36 3.96 16.79
N SER A 313 23.12 3.73 17.22
CA SER A 313 22.46 2.42 17.14
C SER A 313 22.33 1.95 15.68
N ALA A 314 22.05 2.88 14.76
CA ALA A 314 22.07 2.65 13.31
C ALA A 314 23.49 2.57 12.67
N ARG A 315 24.57 2.56 13.47
CA ARG A 315 25.99 2.51 13.04
C ARG A 315 26.43 3.64 12.09
N LYS A 316 25.75 4.80 12.10
CA LYS A 316 26.12 5.99 11.31
C LYS A 316 26.70 7.09 12.21
N ARG A 317 27.70 7.82 11.71
CA ARG A 317 28.21 9.04 12.34
C ARG A 317 27.42 10.26 11.83
N PRO A 318 26.60 10.93 12.65
CA PRO A 318 25.96 12.18 12.26
C PRO A 318 27.01 13.28 12.10
N VAL A 319 26.84 14.12 11.08
CA VAL A 319 27.66 15.31 10.80
C VAL A 319 26.72 16.50 10.68
N LEU A 320 26.75 17.41 11.66
CA LEU A 320 26.01 18.65 11.59
C LEU A 320 26.63 19.57 10.55
N ILE A 321 25.81 20.09 9.64
CA ILE A 321 26.22 21.01 8.58
C ILE A 321 26.00 22.45 9.05
N ALA A 322 27.06 23.25 9.15
CA ALA A 322 27.04 24.66 9.52
C ALA A 322 27.57 25.60 8.41
N ASN A 323 28.41 25.10 7.50
CA ASN A 323 29.02 25.87 6.41
C ASN A 323 29.18 25.03 5.12
N SER A 324 29.71 25.64 4.05
CA SER A 324 29.93 24.95 2.76
C SER A 324 31.10 23.95 2.75
N GLU A 325 32.06 24.05 3.66
CA GLU A 325 33.12 23.03 3.84
C GLU A 325 32.50 21.74 4.39
N ASP A 326 31.60 21.86 5.39
CA ASP A 326 30.81 20.74 5.91
C ASP A 326 29.96 20.10 4.80
N VAL A 327 29.30 20.90 3.96
CA VAL A 327 28.49 20.44 2.81
C VAL A 327 29.34 19.60 1.85
N VAL A 328 30.51 20.09 1.47
CA VAL A 328 31.43 19.43 0.54
C VAL A 328 32.03 18.16 1.13
N HIS A 329 32.52 18.21 2.37
CA HIS A 329 33.01 17.04 3.08
C HIS A 329 31.90 15.98 3.25
N ALA A 330 30.68 16.40 3.59
CA ALA A 330 29.53 15.52 3.74
C ALA A 330 29.14 14.85 2.41
N ALA A 331 28.99 15.61 1.32
CA ALA A 331 28.62 15.08 0.01
C ALA A 331 29.65 14.08 -0.54
N THR A 332 30.94 14.44 -0.47
CA THR A 332 32.06 13.61 -0.96
C THR A 332 32.14 12.27 -0.24
N ASN A 333 31.85 12.25 1.07
CA ASN A 333 31.89 11.04 1.89
C ASN A 333 30.51 10.39 2.10
N PHE A 334 29.42 10.89 1.49
CA PHE A 334 28.06 10.42 1.82
C PHE A 334 27.85 8.94 1.44
N THR A 335 28.41 8.54 0.30
CA THR A 335 28.37 7.17 -0.23
C THR A 335 29.26 6.18 0.55
N SER A 336 30.13 6.63 1.47
CA SER A 336 31.01 5.77 2.29
C SER A 336 30.29 4.90 3.35
N ALA A 337 28.95 4.90 3.33
CA ALA A 337 28.04 4.26 4.27
C ALA A 337 28.19 4.63 5.77
N LYS A 338 29.23 5.35 6.18
CA LYS A 338 29.58 5.63 7.59
C LYS A 338 29.12 7.00 8.09
N ILE A 339 28.75 7.93 7.21
CA ILE A 339 28.35 9.31 7.54
C ILE A 339 26.86 9.55 7.26
N CYS A 340 26.22 10.34 8.12
CA CYS A 340 24.86 10.86 7.92
C CYS A 340 24.88 12.41 8.04
N PRO A 341 24.70 13.17 6.95
CA PRO A 341 24.61 14.63 7.01
C PRO A 341 23.35 15.08 7.74
N VAL A 342 23.45 16.12 8.58
CA VAL A 342 22.34 16.68 9.37
C VAL A 342 22.24 18.18 9.13
N PHE A 343 21.16 18.63 8.49
CA PHE A 343 20.86 20.03 8.23
C PHE A 343 19.86 20.55 9.27
N GLN A 344 20.12 21.71 9.87
CA GLN A 344 19.15 22.45 10.68
C GLN A 344 18.58 23.59 9.83
N VAL A 345 17.27 23.59 9.50
CA VAL A 345 16.67 24.56 8.57
C VAL A 345 15.41 25.24 9.10
N SER A 346 15.16 26.46 8.62
CA SER A 346 13.86 27.13 8.78
C SER A 346 13.20 27.36 7.42
N ASN A 347 11.95 26.92 7.30
CA ASN A 347 11.12 27.19 6.12
C ASN A 347 10.56 28.63 6.11
N VAL A 348 10.52 29.29 7.28
CA VAL A 348 9.94 30.63 7.48
C VAL A 348 11.02 31.71 7.40
N ALA A 349 12.14 31.52 8.11
CA ALA A 349 13.26 32.46 8.11
C ALA A 349 14.30 32.19 6.99
N GLY A 350 14.17 31.07 6.26
CA GLY A 350 15.10 30.67 5.19
C GLY A 350 16.46 30.14 5.66
N THR A 351 16.69 30.07 6.97
CA THR A 351 17.95 29.65 7.59
C THR A 351 18.45 28.32 7.04
N ASN A 352 19.71 28.29 6.59
CA ASN A 352 20.45 27.15 6.04
C ASN A 352 19.83 26.43 4.81
N LEU A 353 18.73 26.94 4.24
CA LEU A 353 18.24 26.46 2.94
C LEU A 353 19.28 26.57 1.81
N PRO A 354 20.19 27.56 1.76
CA PRO A 354 21.29 27.58 0.79
C PRO A 354 22.23 26.37 0.91
N LEU A 355 22.60 25.97 2.14
CA LEU A 355 23.49 24.82 2.37
C LEU A 355 22.83 23.50 1.93
N LEU A 356 21.52 23.35 2.18
CA LEU A 356 20.76 22.20 1.68
C LEU A 356 20.66 22.20 0.14
N LYS A 357 20.49 23.37 -0.50
CA LYS A 357 20.51 23.50 -1.97
C LYS A 357 21.90 23.20 -2.56
N GLU A 358 22.98 23.66 -1.93
CA GLU A 358 24.35 23.35 -2.35
C GLU A 358 24.60 21.83 -2.28
N PHE A 359 24.26 21.19 -1.15
CA PHE A 359 24.37 19.74 -0.99
C PHE A 359 23.61 18.98 -2.10
N LEU A 360 22.36 19.37 -2.37
CA LEU A 360 21.53 18.74 -3.41
C LEU A 360 22.07 18.98 -4.83
N ASN A 361 22.81 20.06 -5.09
CA ASN A 361 23.53 20.27 -6.34
C ASN A 361 24.78 19.38 -6.47
N ILE A 362 25.58 19.24 -5.39
CA ILE A 362 26.89 18.57 -5.46
C ILE A 362 26.88 17.08 -5.08
N VAL A 363 25.82 16.57 -4.46
CA VAL A 363 25.73 15.15 -4.03
C VAL A 363 25.89 14.23 -5.26
N PRO A 364 26.82 13.26 -5.25
CA PRO A 364 27.10 12.43 -6.43
C PRO A 364 25.90 11.55 -6.81
N LEU A 365 25.99 10.85 -7.95
CA LEU A 365 25.01 9.81 -8.27
C LEU A 365 25.37 8.48 -7.59
N HIS A 366 24.40 7.82 -6.97
CA HIS A 366 24.59 6.54 -6.28
C HIS A 366 23.97 5.38 -7.06
N ARG A 367 24.49 5.10 -8.25
CA ARG A 367 24.07 3.98 -9.11
C ARG A 367 25.25 3.36 -9.84
N THR A 368 25.23 2.05 -10.05
CA THR A 368 26.10 1.36 -11.02
C THR A 368 25.41 1.32 -12.38
N PHE A 369 26.01 1.99 -13.37
CA PHE A 369 25.47 2.02 -14.73
C PHE A 369 25.95 0.82 -15.56
N SER A 370 25.01 0.11 -16.20
CA SER A 370 25.32 -0.80 -17.30
C SER A 370 24.42 -0.52 -18.50
N ALA A 371 24.90 0.36 -19.37
CA ALA A 371 24.27 0.68 -20.65
C ALA A 371 24.54 -0.39 -21.73
N THR A 372 25.49 -1.31 -21.50
CA THR A 372 25.85 -2.43 -22.39
C THR A 372 25.02 -3.70 -22.13
N ASN A 373 24.41 -3.83 -20.95
CA ASN A 373 23.49 -4.93 -20.67
C ASN A 373 22.20 -4.81 -21.50
N PRO A 374 21.53 -5.93 -21.82
CA PRO A 374 20.20 -5.91 -22.42
C PRO A 374 19.22 -5.07 -21.60
N THR A 375 18.31 -4.41 -22.31
CA THR A 375 17.36 -3.47 -21.73
C THR A 375 16.39 -4.14 -20.75
N GLU A 376 16.25 -3.55 -19.56
CA GLU A 376 15.24 -3.86 -18.57
C GLU A 376 14.67 -2.56 -18.00
N PHE A 377 13.35 -2.40 -18.01
CA PHE A 377 12.64 -1.22 -17.49
C PHE A 377 11.44 -1.66 -16.64
N GLN A 378 11.37 -1.17 -15.40
CA GLN A 378 10.36 -1.58 -14.43
C GLN A 378 9.21 -0.57 -14.37
N ILE A 379 7.97 -1.05 -14.48
CA ILE A 379 6.76 -0.22 -14.52
C ILE A 379 6.25 0.05 -13.10
N ASP A 380 6.38 1.31 -12.68
CA ASP A 380 5.91 1.81 -11.39
C ASP A 380 4.48 2.39 -11.47
N ASP A 381 4.12 3.04 -12.57
CA ASP A 381 2.86 3.77 -12.72
C ASP A 381 2.23 3.58 -14.11
N ILE A 382 0.91 3.78 -14.19
CA ILE A 382 0.15 3.61 -15.45
C ILE A 382 -0.90 4.72 -15.56
N TYR A 383 -0.86 5.41 -16.69
CA TYR A 383 -1.78 6.49 -17.01
C TYR A 383 -2.58 6.15 -18.28
N TRP A 384 -3.79 6.70 -18.36
CA TRP A 384 -4.54 6.77 -19.62
C TRP A 384 -4.55 8.23 -20.05
N VAL A 385 -4.17 8.49 -21.30
CA VAL A 385 -4.08 9.85 -21.85
C VAL A 385 -4.84 9.87 -23.17
N ASP A 386 -5.86 10.72 -23.26
CA ASP A 386 -6.76 10.74 -24.43
C ASP A 386 -6.03 11.12 -25.72
N GLY A 387 -6.43 10.47 -26.83
CA GLY A 387 -5.70 10.50 -28.12
C GLY A 387 -4.35 9.76 -28.11
N VAL A 388 -3.68 9.62 -26.97
CA VAL A 388 -2.40 8.91 -26.85
C VAL A 388 -2.62 7.40 -26.63
N GLY A 389 -3.51 7.03 -25.71
CA GLY A 389 -3.81 5.67 -25.26
C GLY A 389 -3.18 5.33 -23.90
N THR A 390 -2.82 4.06 -23.73
CA THR A 390 -2.14 3.57 -22.52
C THR A 390 -0.70 4.08 -22.46
N VAL A 391 -0.34 4.71 -21.34
CA VAL A 391 1.02 5.19 -21.05
C VAL A 391 1.51 4.49 -19.78
N VAL A 392 2.71 3.93 -19.80
CA VAL A 392 3.39 3.38 -18.62
C VAL A 392 4.49 4.34 -18.17
N SER A 393 4.74 4.42 -16.87
CA SER A 393 5.86 5.11 -16.25
C SER A 393 6.76 4.11 -15.54
N GLY A 394 8.02 4.48 -15.31
CA GLY A 394 8.98 3.60 -14.68
C GLY A 394 10.42 4.08 -14.73
N THR A 395 11.33 3.20 -14.31
CA THR A 395 12.78 3.41 -14.30
C THR A 395 13.48 2.39 -15.20
N CYS A 396 14.43 2.83 -16.02
CA CYS A 396 15.29 1.94 -16.81
C CYS A 396 16.35 1.34 -15.86
N LEU A 397 16.33 0.04 -15.63
CA LEU A 397 17.26 -0.64 -14.71
C LEU A 397 18.57 -1.06 -15.40
N SER A 398 18.53 -1.31 -16.71
CA SER A 398 19.71 -1.57 -17.56
C SER A 398 19.46 -1.22 -19.02
N GLY A 399 20.54 -1.11 -19.80
CA GLY A 399 20.50 -0.92 -21.25
C GLY A 399 20.03 0.47 -21.70
N LYS A 400 19.32 0.51 -22.83
CA LYS A 400 18.84 1.72 -23.50
C LYS A 400 17.52 1.45 -24.24
N ILE A 401 16.61 2.43 -24.24
CA ILE A 401 15.35 2.39 -25.01
C ILE A 401 15.35 3.55 -26.00
N SER A 402 14.95 3.29 -27.23
CA SER A 402 14.83 4.25 -28.33
C SER A 402 13.41 4.29 -28.89
N LEU A 403 13.01 5.41 -29.50
CA LEU A 403 11.68 5.57 -30.07
C LEU A 403 11.50 4.63 -31.28
N GLY A 404 10.45 3.79 -31.22
CA GLY A 404 10.19 2.77 -32.23
C GLY A 404 10.66 1.36 -31.85
N ASP A 405 11.45 1.19 -30.78
CA ASP A 405 11.88 -0.11 -30.27
C ASP A 405 10.68 -1.01 -29.94
N ASN A 406 10.86 -2.32 -30.13
CA ASN A 406 9.82 -3.33 -29.88
C ASN A 406 10.25 -4.27 -28.74
N LEU A 407 9.89 -3.88 -27.51
CA LEU A 407 10.24 -4.58 -26.27
C LEU A 407 9.20 -5.65 -25.92
N GLN A 408 9.54 -6.57 -25.01
CA GLN A 408 8.59 -7.53 -24.45
C GLN A 408 7.99 -7.01 -23.14
N LEU A 409 6.67 -6.81 -23.10
CA LEU A 409 5.89 -6.43 -21.92
C LEU A 409 5.40 -7.67 -21.18
N GLY A 410 5.63 -7.75 -19.87
CA GLY A 410 5.07 -8.80 -19.02
C GLY A 410 5.61 -8.78 -17.59
N PRO A 411 5.34 -9.81 -16.77
CA PRO A 411 4.50 -10.96 -17.08
C PRO A 411 3.02 -10.60 -16.99
N ASN A 412 2.22 -11.12 -17.93
CA ASN A 412 0.77 -11.13 -17.78
C ASN A 412 0.33 -12.13 -16.68
N SER A 413 -0.98 -12.22 -16.41
CA SER A 413 -1.54 -13.11 -15.39
C SER A 413 -1.26 -14.61 -15.59
N ILE A 414 -0.73 -15.01 -16.76
CA ILE A 414 -0.39 -16.40 -17.14
C ILE A 414 1.15 -16.57 -17.28
N GLY A 415 1.93 -15.54 -16.93
CA GLY A 415 3.40 -15.57 -17.01
C GLY A 415 3.97 -15.42 -18.43
N GLU A 416 3.15 -15.13 -19.44
CA GLU A 416 3.64 -14.84 -20.81
C GLU A 416 4.00 -13.35 -20.96
N PHE A 417 4.92 -13.08 -21.90
CA PHE A 417 5.37 -11.74 -22.29
C PHE A 417 4.93 -11.46 -23.75
N VAL A 418 4.55 -10.21 -24.04
CA VAL A 418 3.94 -9.79 -25.32
C VAL A 418 4.82 -8.72 -25.97
N PRO A 419 5.14 -8.81 -27.27
CA PRO A 419 5.89 -7.77 -27.97
C PRO A 419 5.05 -6.49 -28.14
N VAL A 420 5.58 -5.34 -27.71
CA VAL A 420 4.93 -4.03 -27.75
C VAL A 420 5.91 -2.96 -28.28
N PRO A 421 5.57 -2.26 -29.37
CA PRO A 421 6.41 -1.18 -29.88
C PRO A 421 6.14 0.15 -29.16
N ILE A 422 7.22 0.86 -28.84
CA ILE A 422 7.21 2.16 -28.17
C ILE A 422 6.76 3.26 -29.13
N LYS A 423 5.61 3.89 -28.86
CA LYS A 423 4.99 4.92 -29.72
C LYS A 423 5.65 6.29 -29.55
N SER A 424 6.00 6.67 -28.31
CA SER A 424 6.64 7.93 -27.95
C SER A 424 7.20 7.86 -26.54
N ILE A 425 8.26 8.62 -26.26
CA ILE A 425 8.97 8.64 -24.97
C ILE A 425 8.95 10.06 -24.39
N HIS A 426 8.72 10.18 -23.08
CA HIS A 426 8.87 11.44 -22.34
C HIS A 426 9.66 11.23 -21.06
N ARG A 427 10.52 12.18 -20.68
CA ARG A 427 11.16 12.29 -19.37
C ARG A 427 10.64 13.54 -18.66
N LYS A 428 10.03 13.40 -17.47
CA LYS A 428 9.47 14.52 -16.69
C LYS A 428 8.58 15.48 -17.52
N ARG A 429 7.75 14.93 -18.42
CA ARG A 429 6.90 15.62 -19.43
C ARG A 429 7.61 16.18 -20.67
N MET A 430 8.95 16.27 -20.70
CA MET A 430 9.70 16.64 -21.90
C MET A 430 9.77 15.45 -22.88
N PRO A 431 9.44 15.61 -24.17
CA PRO A 431 9.56 14.54 -25.16
C PRO A 431 11.04 14.24 -25.47
N VAL A 432 11.41 12.97 -25.58
CA VAL A 432 12.78 12.54 -25.92
C VAL A 432 12.77 11.40 -26.94
N THR A 433 13.92 11.17 -27.60
CA THR A 433 14.09 10.09 -28.58
C THR A 433 14.68 8.81 -27.98
N THR A 434 15.42 8.91 -26.86
CA THR A 434 16.01 7.75 -26.16
C THR A 434 16.06 7.94 -24.64
N VAL A 435 16.16 6.84 -23.90
CA VAL A 435 16.28 6.76 -22.43
C VAL A 435 17.41 5.78 -22.09
N LYS A 436 18.27 6.16 -21.13
CA LYS A 436 19.40 5.36 -20.66
C LYS A 436 19.07 4.63 -19.34
N CYS A 437 19.82 3.59 -19.01
CA CYS A 437 19.97 3.03 -17.66
C CYS A 437 19.96 4.12 -16.57
N GLY A 438 19.27 3.88 -15.45
CA GLY A 438 19.09 4.79 -14.31
C GLY A 438 17.99 5.85 -14.46
N GLN A 439 17.65 6.28 -15.69
CA GLN A 439 16.72 7.38 -15.94
C GLN A 439 15.25 6.95 -15.77
N THR A 440 14.40 7.85 -15.25
CA THR A 440 12.93 7.67 -15.28
C THR A 440 12.33 8.13 -16.59
N ALA A 441 11.30 7.44 -17.06
CA ALA A 441 10.61 7.77 -18.31
C ALA A 441 9.15 7.34 -18.31
N SER A 442 8.38 7.88 -19.26
CA SER A 442 7.02 7.45 -19.58
C SER A 442 6.90 7.09 -21.06
N PHE A 443 6.38 5.89 -21.34
CA PHE A 443 6.24 5.32 -22.68
C PHE A 443 4.76 5.20 -23.06
N ALA A 444 4.37 5.75 -24.21
CA ALA A 444 3.09 5.43 -24.82
C ALA A 444 3.19 4.08 -25.54
N LEU A 445 2.30 3.14 -25.20
CA LEU A 445 2.32 1.77 -25.73
C LEU A 445 1.33 1.60 -26.88
N ARG A 446 1.77 0.97 -27.97
CA ARG A 446 0.91 0.73 -29.14
C ARG A 446 0.05 -0.52 -28.95
N LYS A 447 -1.25 -0.40 -29.25
CA LYS A 447 -2.25 -1.51 -29.24
C LYS A 447 -2.52 -2.16 -27.86
N GLN A 448 -2.09 -1.55 -26.75
CA GLN A 448 -2.43 -2.02 -25.39
C GLN A 448 -3.60 -1.23 -24.81
N THR A 449 -4.57 -1.92 -24.20
CA THR A 449 -5.64 -1.30 -23.40
C THR A 449 -5.22 -1.17 -21.93
N LYS A 450 -5.95 -0.37 -21.15
CA LYS A 450 -5.71 -0.24 -19.70
C LYS A 450 -5.88 -1.56 -18.92
N LYS A 451 -6.50 -2.60 -19.49
CA LYS A 451 -6.66 -3.92 -18.85
C LYS A 451 -5.47 -4.85 -19.06
N ASP A 452 -4.65 -4.59 -20.08
CA ASP A 452 -3.55 -5.48 -20.48
C ASP A 452 -2.26 -5.22 -19.68
N VAL A 453 -2.23 -4.16 -18.88
CA VAL A 453 -1.03 -3.63 -18.20
C VAL A 453 -1.30 -3.38 -16.71
N ARG A 454 -0.36 -3.76 -15.84
CA ARG A 454 -0.42 -3.55 -14.38
C ARG A 454 0.94 -3.08 -13.82
N LYS A 455 0.93 -2.47 -12.63
CA LYS A 455 2.16 -2.19 -11.86
C LYS A 455 2.93 -3.48 -11.57
N GLY A 456 4.26 -3.39 -11.52
CA GLY A 456 5.14 -4.56 -11.30
C GLY A 456 5.40 -5.40 -12.56
N MET A 457 4.81 -5.05 -13.71
CA MET A 457 5.31 -5.51 -15.01
C MET A 457 6.65 -4.84 -15.36
N VAL A 458 7.35 -5.43 -16.31
CA VAL A 458 8.58 -4.92 -16.91
C VAL A 458 8.45 -4.86 -18.44
N LEU A 459 9.26 -3.99 -19.06
CA LEU A 459 9.59 -4.00 -20.48
C LEU A 459 11.04 -4.45 -20.62
N VAL A 460 11.28 -5.53 -21.36
CA VAL A 460 12.64 -6.11 -21.56
C VAL A 460 13.03 -6.21 -23.04
N SER A 461 14.34 -6.24 -23.33
CA SER A 461 14.87 -6.54 -24.66
C SER A 461 14.40 -7.93 -25.13
N PRO A 462 14.01 -8.10 -26.41
CA PRO A 462 13.71 -9.42 -26.98
C PRO A 462 14.89 -10.41 -26.99
N GLU A 463 16.10 -9.95 -26.72
CA GLU A 463 17.32 -10.77 -26.56
C GLU A 463 17.33 -11.51 -25.21
N VAL A 464 16.65 -10.95 -24.20
CA VAL A 464 16.44 -11.61 -22.91
C VAL A 464 15.35 -12.68 -23.11
N THR A 465 15.52 -13.84 -22.48
CA THR A 465 14.44 -14.81 -22.29
C THR A 465 13.84 -14.57 -20.89
N PRO A 466 12.89 -13.63 -20.71
CA PRO A 466 12.39 -13.29 -19.38
C PRO A 466 11.68 -14.48 -18.75
N GLN A 467 11.94 -14.70 -17.46
CA GLN A 467 11.33 -15.78 -16.69
C GLN A 467 10.42 -15.16 -15.63
N SER A 468 9.13 -15.46 -15.75
CA SER A 468 8.18 -15.20 -14.65
C SER A 468 8.36 -16.27 -13.57
N CYS A 469 8.04 -15.95 -12.32
CA CYS A 469 8.12 -16.88 -11.20
C CYS A 469 6.91 -16.76 -10.27
N TYR A 470 6.47 -17.91 -9.74
CA TYR A 470 5.60 -17.95 -8.57
C TYR A 470 6.39 -18.17 -7.28
N GLN A 471 7.59 -18.74 -7.35
CA GLN A 471 8.39 -19.11 -6.18
C GLN A 471 9.80 -18.53 -6.27
N PHE A 472 10.36 -18.15 -5.12
CA PHE A 472 11.73 -17.65 -4.99
C PHE A 472 12.26 -17.93 -3.58
N ASP A 473 13.58 -18.10 -3.46
CA ASP A 473 14.28 -18.23 -2.18
C ASP A 473 14.88 -16.86 -1.82
N ALA A 474 14.64 -16.37 -0.60
CA ALA A 474 15.24 -15.14 -0.09
C ALA A 474 15.82 -15.35 1.31
N GLU A 475 17.00 -14.79 1.55
CA GLU A 475 17.48 -14.60 2.92
C GLU A 475 16.66 -13.47 3.55
N VAL A 476 16.17 -13.67 4.77
CA VAL A 476 15.40 -12.68 5.54
C VAL A 476 15.99 -12.47 6.91
N LEU A 477 16.04 -11.21 7.35
CA LEU A 477 16.13 -10.81 8.75
C LEU A 477 14.72 -10.48 9.24
N ILE A 478 14.30 -11.09 10.35
CA ILE A 478 13.06 -10.71 11.04
C ILE A 478 13.35 -9.49 11.93
N LEU A 479 12.65 -8.39 11.68
CA LEU A 479 12.67 -7.17 12.50
C LEU A 479 11.82 -7.38 13.77
N HIS A 480 11.61 -6.32 14.56
CA HIS A 480 10.89 -6.44 15.83
C HIS A 480 9.42 -6.85 15.65
N HIS A 481 9.13 -8.12 15.89
CA HIS A 481 7.82 -8.74 15.73
C HIS A 481 7.48 -9.75 16.84
N PRO A 482 6.31 -9.63 17.51
CA PRO A 482 5.87 -10.62 18.50
C PRO A 482 5.50 -11.98 17.88
N THR A 483 4.89 -12.01 16.69
CA THR A 483 4.43 -13.29 16.10
C THR A 483 5.62 -14.09 15.57
N THR A 484 5.79 -15.31 16.07
CA THR A 484 6.76 -16.29 15.55
C THR A 484 6.36 -16.69 14.13
N ILE A 485 7.29 -16.56 13.18
CA ILE A 485 7.10 -16.87 11.76
C ILE A 485 7.43 -18.34 11.53
N ALA A 486 6.56 -19.04 10.80
CA ALA A 486 6.66 -20.47 10.53
C ALA A 486 6.29 -20.77 9.06
N THR A 487 6.36 -22.03 8.65
CA THR A 487 5.81 -22.46 7.35
C THR A 487 4.30 -22.21 7.26
N ASN A 488 3.82 -21.94 6.06
CA ASN A 488 2.46 -21.48 5.73
C ASN A 488 2.07 -20.07 6.24
N TYR A 489 2.96 -19.36 6.94
CA TYR A 489 2.76 -17.94 7.26
C TYR A 489 2.65 -17.11 5.96
N GLN A 490 1.77 -16.12 5.93
CA GLN A 490 1.45 -15.32 4.75
C GLN A 490 1.57 -13.84 5.09
N ALA A 491 2.21 -13.04 4.23
CA ALA A 491 2.15 -11.59 4.34
C ALA A 491 2.36 -10.90 2.99
N MET A 492 2.25 -9.58 2.96
CA MET A 492 2.49 -8.78 1.76
C MET A 492 3.98 -8.62 1.50
N VAL A 493 4.44 -9.12 0.35
CA VAL A 493 5.79 -8.88 -0.17
C VAL A 493 5.76 -7.65 -1.08
N HIS A 494 6.69 -6.73 -0.83
CA HIS A 494 7.06 -5.63 -1.72
C HIS A 494 8.45 -5.90 -2.32
N VAL A 495 8.58 -5.96 -3.65
CA VAL A 495 9.87 -6.04 -4.37
C VAL A 495 9.88 -5.07 -5.54
N GLY A 496 10.68 -4.00 -5.47
CA GLY A 496 10.61 -2.93 -6.46
C GLY A 496 9.17 -2.39 -6.57
N SER A 497 8.62 -2.37 -7.79
CA SER A 497 7.21 -2.00 -8.04
C SER A 497 6.20 -3.15 -7.87
N VAL A 498 6.63 -4.39 -7.57
CA VAL A 498 5.75 -5.53 -7.27
C VAL A 498 5.25 -5.44 -5.83
N ARG A 499 3.93 -5.62 -5.65
CA ARG A 499 3.27 -5.72 -4.34
C ARG A 499 2.26 -6.86 -4.39
N GLN A 500 2.54 -7.98 -3.74
CA GLN A 500 1.66 -9.16 -3.77
C GLN A 500 1.76 -9.96 -2.47
N THR A 501 0.67 -10.61 -2.04
CA THR A 501 0.71 -11.56 -0.92
C THR A 501 1.48 -12.82 -1.32
N ALA A 502 2.37 -13.28 -0.44
CA ALA A 502 3.11 -14.52 -0.60
C ALA A 502 3.04 -15.38 0.68
N THR A 503 3.03 -16.69 0.48
CA THR A 503 3.12 -17.71 1.53
C THR A 503 4.56 -18.17 1.67
N ILE A 504 5.07 -18.29 2.89
CA ILE A 504 6.33 -19.00 3.18
C ILE A 504 6.03 -20.51 3.07
N ILE A 505 6.59 -21.18 2.06
CA ILE A 505 6.36 -22.62 1.84
C ILE A 505 7.47 -23.52 2.39
N ALA A 506 8.65 -22.95 2.64
CA ALA A 506 9.76 -23.61 3.35
C ALA A 506 10.59 -22.57 4.13
N LEU A 507 11.24 -23.04 5.18
CA LEU A 507 12.22 -22.32 5.99
C LEU A 507 13.45 -23.22 6.19
N ASP A 508 14.60 -22.63 6.47
CA ASP A 508 15.82 -23.33 6.89
C ASP A 508 15.81 -23.77 8.37
N LYS A 509 15.01 -23.09 9.19
CA LYS A 509 14.72 -23.37 10.60
C LYS A 509 13.23 -23.68 10.78
N ASP A 510 12.85 -24.43 11.82
CA ASP A 510 11.44 -24.72 12.11
C ASP A 510 10.59 -23.44 12.27
N VAL A 511 11.19 -22.39 12.84
CA VAL A 511 10.60 -21.07 13.06
C VAL A 511 11.66 -19.96 12.97
N LEU A 512 11.21 -18.73 12.71
CA LEU A 512 12.01 -17.50 12.82
C LEU A 512 11.32 -16.50 13.79
N ARG A 513 12.11 -15.82 14.63
CA ARG A 513 11.66 -14.82 15.61
C ARG A 513 12.41 -13.49 15.44
N THR A 514 12.01 -12.46 16.18
CA THR A 514 12.71 -11.15 16.18
C THR A 514 14.23 -11.31 16.28
N GLY A 515 14.96 -10.74 15.32
CA GLY A 515 16.42 -10.79 15.24
C GLY A 515 17.00 -12.01 14.52
N ASP A 516 16.21 -13.06 14.26
CA ASP A 516 16.68 -14.19 13.46
C ASP A 516 16.96 -13.77 12.01
N ARG A 517 18.06 -14.30 11.48
CA ARG A 517 18.24 -14.49 10.03
C ARG A 517 17.94 -15.93 9.65
N GLY A 518 17.43 -16.13 8.44
CA GLY A 518 17.24 -17.45 7.84
C GLY A 518 16.86 -17.34 6.36
N VAL A 519 16.97 -18.45 5.64
CA VAL A 519 16.51 -18.58 4.25
C VAL A 519 15.07 -19.08 4.22
N ALA A 520 14.20 -18.32 3.54
CA ALA A 520 12.79 -18.65 3.37
C ALA A 520 12.43 -18.78 1.88
N THR A 521 11.74 -19.85 1.51
CA THR A 521 11.15 -20.00 0.17
C THR A 521 9.75 -19.42 0.18
N PHE A 522 9.54 -18.36 -0.59
CA PHE A 522 8.26 -17.70 -0.76
C PHE A 522 7.53 -18.23 -1.99
N LYS A 523 6.20 -18.21 -1.93
CA LYS A 523 5.30 -18.49 -3.06
C LYS A 523 4.24 -17.39 -3.15
N PHE A 524 4.23 -16.65 -4.26
CA PHE A 524 3.16 -15.73 -4.62
C PHE A 524 1.82 -16.47 -4.75
N ILE A 525 0.74 -15.87 -4.25
CA ILE A 525 -0.58 -16.53 -4.18
C ILE A 525 -1.37 -16.37 -5.50
N ARG A 526 -1.27 -15.20 -6.15
CA ARG A 526 -2.19 -14.75 -7.21
C ARG A 526 -1.66 -14.98 -8.62
N GLN A 527 -0.52 -14.38 -8.94
CA GLN A 527 0.01 -14.27 -10.30
C GLN A 527 1.53 -14.41 -10.31
N PRO A 528 2.15 -14.86 -11.41
CA PRO A 528 3.60 -14.90 -11.51
C PRO A 528 4.13 -13.47 -11.73
N GLU A 529 5.29 -13.18 -11.15
CA GLU A 529 5.96 -11.88 -11.23
C GLU A 529 7.33 -12.04 -11.89
N TYR A 530 7.94 -10.93 -12.32
CA TYR A 530 9.34 -10.92 -12.76
C TYR A 530 10.18 -10.32 -11.64
N LEU A 531 11.19 -11.07 -11.20
CA LEU A 531 12.09 -10.71 -10.10
C LEU A 531 13.53 -10.76 -10.57
N ARG A 532 14.43 -10.08 -9.85
CA ARG A 532 15.88 -10.11 -10.09
C ARG A 532 16.61 -10.55 -8.82
N ILE A 533 17.61 -11.41 -8.97
CA ILE A 533 18.46 -11.87 -7.87
C ILE A 533 19.28 -10.68 -7.32
N GLY A 534 19.48 -10.63 -6.01
CA GLY A 534 20.10 -9.50 -5.30
C GLY A 534 19.15 -8.34 -4.99
N THR A 535 17.92 -8.32 -5.53
CA THR A 535 16.96 -7.26 -5.21
C THR A 535 16.47 -7.37 -3.76
N LYS A 536 16.48 -6.24 -3.05
CA LYS A 536 15.95 -6.12 -1.69
C LYS A 536 14.42 -6.19 -1.71
N MET A 537 13.86 -6.84 -0.70
CA MET A 537 12.41 -6.98 -0.51
C MET A 537 12.00 -6.64 0.91
N VAL A 538 10.74 -6.20 1.05
CA VAL A 538 10.13 -5.84 2.34
C VAL A 538 8.89 -6.71 2.55
N PHE A 539 8.83 -7.40 3.68
CA PHE A 539 7.79 -8.36 4.03
C PHE A 539 6.96 -7.80 5.19
N ARG A 540 5.63 -7.72 5.01
CA ARG A 540 4.78 -6.84 5.82
C ARG A 540 3.36 -7.34 6.08
N GLU A 541 2.94 -7.23 7.33
CA GLU A 541 1.58 -7.50 7.82
C GLU A 541 1.21 -6.33 8.76
N GLY A 542 0.62 -5.27 8.17
CA GLY A 542 0.52 -3.96 8.85
C GLY A 542 1.88 -3.25 8.95
N ARG A 543 2.60 -3.46 10.05
CA ARG A 543 3.97 -2.95 10.27
C ARG A 543 5.01 -3.86 9.62
N THR A 544 6.17 -3.30 9.31
CA THR A 544 7.27 -4.02 8.62
C THR A 544 7.80 -5.18 9.48
N LYS A 545 7.80 -6.41 8.94
CA LYS A 545 8.11 -7.64 9.69
C LYS A 545 9.49 -8.18 9.42
N ALA A 546 9.87 -8.22 8.15
CA ALA A 546 11.17 -8.71 7.74
C ALA A 546 11.65 -7.95 6.51
N VAL A 547 12.96 -7.95 6.34
CA VAL A 547 13.66 -7.43 5.17
C VAL A 547 14.49 -8.57 4.63
N GLY A 548 14.54 -8.71 3.31
CA GLY A 548 15.30 -9.78 2.70
C GLY A 548 15.99 -9.40 1.40
N THR A 549 16.85 -10.30 0.94
CA THR A 549 17.49 -10.24 -0.38
C THR A 549 17.10 -11.50 -1.15
N ILE A 550 16.63 -11.35 -2.40
CA ILE A 550 16.30 -12.51 -3.24
C ILE A 550 17.58 -13.22 -3.65
N MET A 551 17.73 -14.48 -3.22
CA MET A 551 18.92 -15.29 -3.48
C MET A 551 18.76 -16.15 -4.73
N LYS A 552 17.53 -16.61 -5.01
CA LYS A 552 17.25 -17.53 -6.13
C LYS A 552 15.80 -17.43 -6.57
N ILE A 553 15.55 -17.69 -7.85
CA ILE A 553 14.23 -17.62 -8.48
C ILE A 553 13.92 -19.01 -9.06
N HIS A 554 12.68 -19.49 -8.86
CA HIS A 554 12.21 -20.77 -9.43
C HIS A 554 11.29 -20.48 -10.63
N PRO A 555 11.72 -20.76 -11.88
CA PRO A 555 11.01 -20.29 -13.06
C PRO A 555 9.65 -20.97 -13.27
N HIS A 556 8.61 -20.16 -13.52
CA HIS A 556 7.28 -20.66 -13.85
C HIS A 556 7.17 -21.01 -15.34
N GLN A 557 7.01 -22.29 -15.64
CA GLN A 557 6.69 -22.75 -16.99
C GLN A 557 5.17 -22.69 -17.22
N SER A 558 4.73 -21.72 -18.01
CA SER A 558 3.34 -21.66 -18.48
C SER A 558 2.97 -22.93 -19.25
N ALA A 559 1.82 -23.52 -18.91
CA ALA A 559 1.30 -24.74 -19.57
C ALA A 559 1.11 -24.57 -21.09
N ILE A 560 0.95 -23.33 -21.56
CA ILE A 560 0.84 -23.01 -22.99
C ILE A 560 2.21 -23.06 -23.68
N ALA A 561 3.28 -22.66 -23.00
CA ALA A 561 4.65 -22.72 -23.53
C ALA A 561 5.14 -24.17 -23.65
N SER A 562 4.93 -24.99 -22.63
CA SER A 562 5.21 -26.43 -22.69
C SER A 562 4.33 -27.13 -23.73
N ALA A 563 3.05 -26.76 -23.88
CA ALA A 563 2.20 -27.25 -24.96
C ALA A 563 2.64 -26.79 -26.37
N LYS A 564 3.17 -25.58 -26.55
CA LYS A 564 3.78 -25.09 -27.80
C LYS A 564 5.01 -25.94 -28.17
N SER A 565 5.90 -26.19 -27.20
CA SER A 565 7.09 -27.05 -27.38
C SER A 565 6.73 -28.51 -27.69
N ALA A 566 5.82 -29.10 -26.91
CA ALA A 566 5.30 -30.45 -27.14
C ALA A 566 4.61 -30.58 -28.50
N ARG A 567 3.83 -29.57 -28.94
CA ARG A 567 3.27 -29.52 -30.30
C ARG A 567 4.36 -29.47 -31.37
N HIS A 568 5.49 -28.81 -31.14
CA HIS A 568 6.59 -28.76 -32.11
C HIS A 568 7.30 -30.11 -32.25
N HIS A 569 7.49 -30.84 -31.15
CA HIS A 569 7.93 -32.25 -31.16
C HIS A 569 6.92 -33.15 -31.90
N LYS A 570 5.64 -33.09 -31.51
CA LYS A 570 4.58 -33.88 -32.13
C LYS A 570 4.39 -33.59 -33.62
N LYS A 571 4.77 -32.39 -34.10
CA LYS A 571 4.78 -32.05 -35.53
C LYS A 571 5.89 -32.76 -36.31
N LYS A 572 7.06 -33.05 -35.69
CA LYS A 572 8.11 -33.90 -36.30
C LYS A 572 7.62 -35.35 -36.43
N GLU A 573 7.04 -35.90 -35.37
CA GLU A 573 6.47 -37.26 -35.36
C GLU A 573 5.32 -37.41 -36.38
N LEU A 574 4.41 -36.44 -36.44
CA LEU A 574 3.25 -36.47 -37.35
C LEU A 574 3.65 -36.45 -38.84
N HIS A 575 4.79 -35.83 -39.19
CA HIS A 575 5.34 -35.90 -40.55
C HIS A 575 5.87 -37.29 -40.92
N GLN A 576 6.33 -38.06 -39.93
CA GLN A 576 6.77 -39.44 -40.14
C GLN A 576 5.57 -40.39 -40.23
N HIS A 577 4.53 -40.18 -39.41
CA HIS A 577 3.34 -41.04 -39.38
C HIS A 577 2.37 -40.81 -40.55
N LYS A 578 2.26 -39.57 -41.08
CA LYS A 578 1.40 -39.26 -42.23
C LYS A 578 1.77 -39.97 -43.54
N ARG A 579 2.92 -40.64 -43.62
CA ARG A 579 3.33 -41.41 -44.82
C ARG A 579 2.71 -42.80 -44.90
N ASN A 580 2.15 -43.34 -43.79
CA ASN A 580 1.65 -44.71 -43.70
C ASN A 580 0.12 -44.85 -43.70
N VAL A 581 -0.64 -43.74 -43.65
CA VAL A 581 -2.12 -43.74 -43.54
C VAL A 581 -2.80 -43.17 -44.80
N SER A 582 -2.15 -43.32 -45.96
CA SER A 582 -2.71 -42.97 -47.27
C SER A 582 -3.13 -44.23 -48.06
N GLN A 583 -3.71 -45.22 -47.36
CA GLN A 583 -4.17 -46.46 -47.99
C GLN A 583 -5.30 -47.17 -47.21
N LYS A 584 -6.46 -46.52 -47.07
CA LYS A 584 -7.80 -47.14 -47.11
C LYS A 584 -8.88 -46.06 -47.05
N MET A 585 -9.86 -46.15 -47.95
CA MET A 585 -10.96 -45.20 -48.12
C MET A 585 -12.30 -45.91 -48.00
N ASN A 586 -13.28 -45.17 -47.48
CA ASN A 586 -14.73 -45.27 -47.75
C ASN A 586 -15.53 -46.49 -47.22
N GLY A 587 -16.84 -46.25 -47.06
CA GLY A 587 -17.83 -47.12 -46.43
C GLY A 587 -18.14 -46.68 -44.99
N MET A 588 -19.38 -46.32 -44.61
CA MET A 588 -20.63 -46.24 -45.37
C MET A 588 -21.57 -45.21 -44.71
N GLN A 589 -22.16 -44.29 -45.47
CA GLN A 589 -22.95 -43.14 -44.97
C GLN A 589 -24.45 -43.35 -45.21
N GLU A 590 -25.08 -44.31 -44.53
CA GLU A 590 -26.50 -44.62 -44.78
C GLU A 590 -27.28 -45.20 -43.59
N GLN A 591 -27.10 -44.64 -42.38
CA GLN A 591 -27.87 -45.07 -41.20
C GLN A 591 -28.13 -44.01 -40.12
N VAL A 592 -28.14 -42.72 -40.47
CA VAL A 592 -28.25 -41.60 -39.50
C VAL A 592 -29.65 -40.96 -39.46
N ASN A 593 -30.37 -40.92 -40.58
CA ASN A 593 -31.55 -40.04 -40.72
C ASN A 593 -32.82 -40.51 -39.99
N SER A 594 -32.86 -41.73 -39.43
CA SER A 594 -34.02 -42.23 -38.66
C SER A 594 -33.92 -42.00 -37.15
N ALA A 595 -32.79 -41.49 -36.63
CA ALA A 595 -32.56 -41.33 -35.20
C ALA A 595 -32.87 -39.92 -34.66
N MET A 596 -33.17 -38.95 -35.54
CA MET A 596 -33.06 -37.52 -35.20
C MET A 596 -34.38 -36.82 -34.80
N GLU A 597 -35.54 -37.50 -34.90
CA GLU A 597 -36.83 -36.93 -34.46
C GLU A 597 -37.24 -37.36 -33.05
N SER A 598 -37.08 -38.64 -32.68
CA SER A 598 -37.37 -39.13 -31.32
C SER A 598 -36.50 -38.49 -30.22
N ALA A 599 -35.45 -37.75 -30.58
CA ALA A 599 -34.58 -37.02 -29.67
C ALA A 599 -35.10 -35.60 -29.31
N LYS A 600 -36.04 -35.02 -30.09
CA LYS A 600 -36.44 -33.61 -29.93
C LYS A 600 -37.30 -33.32 -28.70
N GLU A 601 -38.28 -34.16 -28.39
CA GLU A 601 -39.18 -33.93 -27.25
C GLU A 601 -38.46 -34.19 -25.92
N ALA A 602 -37.66 -35.26 -25.84
CA ALA A 602 -36.84 -35.55 -24.67
C ALA A 602 -35.84 -34.42 -24.33
N ALA A 603 -35.31 -33.73 -25.35
CA ALA A 603 -34.38 -32.63 -25.15
C ALA A 603 -35.00 -31.41 -24.44
N HIS A 604 -36.30 -31.14 -24.59
CA HIS A 604 -36.93 -29.96 -23.98
C HIS A 604 -37.06 -30.10 -22.46
N THR A 605 -37.64 -31.21 -21.99
CA THR A 605 -37.85 -31.46 -20.55
C THR A 605 -36.54 -31.76 -19.80
N VAL A 606 -35.53 -32.31 -20.49
CA VAL A 606 -34.17 -32.42 -19.94
C VAL A 606 -33.47 -31.05 -19.94
N GLY A 607 -33.66 -30.23 -20.97
CA GLY A 607 -33.09 -28.90 -21.09
C GLY A 607 -33.43 -27.98 -19.91
N GLU A 608 -34.69 -27.92 -19.49
CA GLU A 608 -35.09 -27.13 -18.31
C GLU A 608 -34.50 -27.66 -17.00
N LYS A 609 -34.41 -28.98 -16.84
CA LYS A 609 -33.82 -29.59 -15.63
C LYS A 609 -32.31 -29.42 -15.57
N VAL A 610 -31.62 -29.54 -16.71
CA VAL A 610 -30.18 -29.29 -16.81
C VAL A 610 -29.86 -27.80 -16.69
N SER A 611 -30.72 -26.90 -17.19
CA SER A 611 -30.63 -25.46 -16.95
C SER A 611 -30.69 -25.16 -15.44
N ASN A 612 -31.69 -25.69 -14.73
CA ASN A 612 -31.82 -25.50 -13.28
C ASN A 612 -30.73 -26.23 -12.46
N PHE A 613 -30.06 -27.24 -13.01
CA PHE A 613 -28.91 -27.90 -12.36
C PHE A 613 -27.60 -27.12 -12.57
N LEU A 614 -27.40 -26.50 -13.74
CA LEU A 614 -26.20 -25.71 -14.06
C LEU A 614 -26.27 -24.25 -13.57
N GLN A 615 -27.46 -23.72 -13.29
CA GLN A 615 -27.68 -22.33 -12.83
C GLN A 615 -27.68 -22.18 -11.30
N GLY A 616 -27.41 -23.26 -10.55
CA GLY A 616 -27.33 -23.25 -9.09
C GLY A 616 -28.67 -22.96 -8.40
N ASN A 617 -28.63 -22.69 -7.10
CA ASN A 617 -29.81 -22.30 -6.34
C ASN A 617 -30.21 -20.86 -6.72
N PRO A 618 -31.48 -20.57 -7.06
CA PRO A 618 -31.91 -19.21 -7.33
C PRO A 618 -31.58 -18.22 -6.21
N PHE A 619 -31.63 -18.66 -4.95
CA PHE A 619 -31.31 -17.84 -3.78
C PHE A 619 -29.80 -17.68 -3.50
N GLU A 620 -28.91 -18.42 -4.16
CA GLU A 620 -27.46 -18.16 -4.06
C GLU A 620 -27.04 -16.93 -4.87
N THR A 621 -27.82 -16.55 -5.89
CA THR A 621 -27.61 -15.33 -6.70
C THR A 621 -27.74 -14.06 -5.85
N ALA A 622 -27.04 -12.99 -6.21
CA ALA A 622 -27.05 -11.75 -5.44
C ALA A 622 -28.45 -11.13 -5.29
N ILE A 623 -29.28 -11.20 -6.35
CA ILE A 623 -30.67 -10.76 -6.29
C ILE A 623 -31.59 -11.76 -5.59
N GLY A 624 -31.33 -13.06 -5.73
CA GLY A 624 -32.06 -14.11 -5.02
C GLY A 624 -31.97 -13.96 -3.50
N ARG A 625 -30.78 -13.64 -2.96
CA ARG A 625 -30.59 -13.34 -1.54
C ARG A 625 -31.40 -12.12 -1.09
N LYS A 626 -31.43 -11.05 -1.90
CA LYS A 626 -32.25 -9.87 -1.60
C LYS A 626 -33.74 -10.18 -1.60
N ILE A 627 -34.23 -10.96 -2.56
CA ILE A 627 -35.63 -11.42 -2.61
C ILE A 627 -35.95 -12.35 -1.43
N GLU A 628 -35.05 -13.23 -1.03
CA GLU A 628 -35.20 -14.06 0.18
C GLU A 628 -35.30 -13.18 1.44
N MET A 629 -34.39 -12.22 1.64
CA MET A 629 -34.42 -11.28 2.76
C MET A 629 -35.66 -10.38 2.77
N ALA A 630 -36.09 -9.87 1.61
CA ALA A 630 -37.30 -9.04 1.46
C ALA A 630 -38.62 -9.80 1.67
N THR A 631 -38.57 -11.13 1.78
CA THR A 631 -39.76 -11.99 1.91
C THR A 631 -39.70 -12.92 3.11
N ASP A 632 -38.70 -12.82 3.99
CA ASP A 632 -38.62 -13.67 5.19
C ASP A 632 -39.55 -13.16 6.30
N ALA A 633 -40.74 -13.76 6.39
CA ALA A 633 -41.73 -13.40 7.41
C ALA A 633 -41.36 -13.83 8.85
N ASN A 634 -40.24 -14.52 9.07
CA ASN A 634 -39.73 -14.78 10.43
C ASN A 634 -38.89 -13.59 10.94
N ILE A 635 -38.37 -12.76 10.03
CA ILE A 635 -37.53 -11.59 10.32
C ILE A 635 -38.32 -10.28 10.11
N LEU A 636 -39.21 -10.25 9.12
CA LEU A 636 -39.95 -9.06 8.71
C LEU A 636 -41.36 -9.00 9.32
N ALA A 637 -41.53 -8.13 10.32
CA ALA A 637 -42.84 -7.78 10.87
C ALA A 637 -43.73 -6.96 9.90
N THR A 638 -43.13 -6.28 8.93
CA THR A 638 -43.81 -5.51 7.86
C THR A 638 -42.95 -5.50 6.57
N GLU A 639 -43.52 -5.03 5.45
CA GLU A 639 -42.86 -5.00 4.14
C GLU A 639 -41.63 -4.08 4.10
N ASN A 640 -40.47 -4.61 3.68
CA ASN A 640 -39.23 -3.84 3.60
C ASN A 640 -39.10 -3.08 2.27
N TRP A 641 -39.76 -1.91 2.21
CA TRP A 641 -39.78 -1.05 1.03
C TRP A 641 -38.39 -0.60 0.54
N GLY A 642 -37.42 -0.44 1.44
CA GLY A 642 -36.03 -0.11 1.06
C GLY A 642 -35.38 -1.24 0.25
N LEU A 643 -35.49 -2.47 0.73
CA LEU A 643 -34.97 -3.66 0.04
C LEU A 643 -35.76 -3.95 -1.26
N ASN A 644 -37.07 -3.67 -1.29
CA ASN A 644 -37.87 -3.75 -2.51
C ASN A 644 -37.40 -2.78 -3.61
N MET A 645 -37.03 -1.54 -3.26
CA MET A 645 -36.42 -0.59 -4.18
C MET A 645 -35.03 -1.04 -4.62
N GLU A 646 -34.21 -1.54 -3.69
CA GLU A 646 -32.86 -2.04 -3.99
C GLU A 646 -32.87 -3.25 -4.96
N ILE A 647 -33.89 -4.11 -4.89
CA ILE A 647 -34.14 -5.18 -5.86
C ILE A 647 -34.46 -4.59 -7.24
N CYS A 648 -35.31 -3.56 -7.32
CA CYS A 648 -35.65 -2.90 -8.59
C CYS A 648 -34.42 -2.23 -9.24
N ASP A 649 -33.60 -1.53 -8.45
CA ASP A 649 -32.35 -0.95 -8.92
C ASP A 649 -31.35 -2.03 -9.38
N PHE A 650 -31.27 -3.17 -8.69
CA PHE A 650 -30.43 -4.29 -9.13
C PHE A 650 -30.91 -4.88 -10.47
N ILE A 651 -32.22 -5.04 -10.68
CA ILE A 651 -32.79 -5.51 -11.95
C ILE A 651 -32.46 -4.53 -13.09
N ASN A 652 -32.66 -3.22 -12.86
CA ASN A 652 -32.43 -2.20 -13.88
C ASN A 652 -30.94 -2.07 -14.25
N ASN A 653 -30.03 -2.14 -13.28
CA ASN A 653 -28.59 -1.93 -13.49
C ASN A 653 -27.80 -3.20 -13.88
N THR A 654 -28.43 -4.37 -13.99
CA THR A 654 -27.76 -5.62 -14.42
C THR A 654 -28.40 -6.22 -15.67
N GLU A 655 -27.63 -7.03 -16.42
CA GLU A 655 -28.11 -7.62 -17.68
C GLU A 655 -28.89 -8.92 -17.45
N GLU A 656 -28.50 -9.73 -16.46
CA GLU A 656 -29.13 -11.01 -16.15
C GLU A 656 -30.09 -10.98 -14.93
N GLY A 657 -30.02 -9.94 -14.09
CA GLY A 657 -30.73 -9.88 -12.80
C GLY A 657 -32.24 -10.06 -12.89
N GLY A 658 -32.88 -9.60 -13.98
CA GLY A 658 -34.30 -9.83 -14.21
C GLY A 658 -34.69 -11.31 -14.40
N ARG A 659 -33.81 -12.15 -14.96
CA ARG A 659 -34.03 -13.60 -15.10
C ARG A 659 -33.87 -14.32 -13.77
N ASP A 660 -32.82 -13.98 -13.03
CA ASP A 660 -32.53 -14.57 -11.72
C ASP A 660 -33.58 -14.18 -10.67
N ALA A 661 -34.06 -12.92 -10.70
CA ALA A 661 -35.17 -12.46 -9.87
C ALA A 661 -36.42 -13.30 -10.06
N ILE A 662 -36.81 -13.59 -11.31
CA ILE A 662 -37.99 -14.41 -11.62
C ILE A 662 -37.75 -15.86 -11.22
N ARG A 663 -36.54 -16.42 -11.39
CA ARG A 663 -36.19 -17.77 -10.90
C ARG A 663 -36.32 -17.86 -9.37
N ALA A 664 -35.94 -16.80 -8.64
CA ALA A 664 -36.06 -16.72 -7.18
C ALA A 664 -37.52 -16.54 -6.71
N ILE A 665 -38.28 -15.60 -7.30
CA ILE A 665 -39.70 -15.37 -7.01
C ILE A 665 -40.53 -16.64 -7.26
N ARG A 666 -40.34 -17.27 -8.43
CA ARG A 666 -40.95 -18.56 -8.80
C ARG A 666 -40.69 -19.61 -7.72
N LYS A 667 -39.44 -19.79 -7.30
CA LYS A 667 -39.05 -20.76 -6.27
C LYS A 667 -39.67 -20.40 -4.91
N ARG A 668 -39.66 -19.13 -4.49
CA ARG A 668 -40.20 -18.69 -3.19
C ARG A 668 -41.70 -18.97 -3.10
N LEU A 669 -42.48 -18.54 -4.10
CA LEU A 669 -43.92 -18.82 -4.18
C LEU A 669 -44.20 -20.33 -4.17
N GLN A 670 -43.56 -21.12 -5.03
CA GLN A 670 -43.81 -22.57 -5.12
C GLN A 670 -43.39 -23.35 -3.86
N THR A 671 -42.44 -22.86 -3.08
CA THR A 671 -41.94 -23.54 -1.87
C THR A 671 -42.79 -23.20 -0.63
N GLU A 672 -43.32 -21.98 -0.54
CA GLU A 672 -43.97 -21.46 0.68
C GLU A 672 -45.50 -21.33 0.60
N ILE A 673 -46.12 -21.51 -0.58
CA ILE A 673 -47.59 -21.43 -0.78
C ILE A 673 -48.41 -22.31 0.18
N ALA A 674 -47.86 -23.44 0.62
CA ALA A 674 -48.49 -24.39 1.54
C ALA A 674 -47.84 -24.39 2.95
N LYS A 675 -47.09 -23.33 3.32
CA LYS A 675 -46.40 -23.22 4.61
C LYS A 675 -46.53 -21.85 5.29
N ASN A 676 -46.28 -20.77 4.55
CA ASN A 676 -46.10 -19.44 5.12
C ASN A 676 -46.77 -18.37 4.23
N ASN A 677 -48.06 -18.14 4.51
CA ASN A 677 -48.91 -17.19 3.78
C ASN A 677 -48.35 -15.76 3.79
N THR A 678 -47.68 -15.35 4.87
CA THR A 678 -47.07 -14.02 4.98
C THR A 678 -45.87 -13.87 4.03
N THR A 679 -45.01 -14.89 3.95
CA THR A 679 -43.90 -14.96 2.98
C THR A 679 -44.40 -14.91 1.54
N VAL A 680 -45.52 -15.59 1.25
CA VAL A 680 -46.19 -15.52 -0.07
C VAL A 680 -46.67 -14.10 -0.37
N MET A 681 -47.36 -13.44 0.56
CA MET A 681 -47.85 -12.07 0.39
C MET A 681 -46.71 -11.06 0.15
N TYR A 682 -45.64 -11.11 0.96
CA TYR A 682 -44.46 -10.29 0.73
C TYR A 682 -43.82 -10.56 -0.64
N THR A 683 -43.77 -11.83 -1.07
CA THR A 683 -43.24 -12.20 -2.41
C THR A 683 -44.10 -11.62 -3.55
N LEU A 684 -45.42 -11.56 -3.37
CA LEU A 684 -46.33 -10.92 -4.33
C LEU A 684 -46.16 -9.39 -4.36
N THR A 685 -45.94 -8.73 -3.21
CA THR A 685 -45.63 -7.29 -3.18
C THR A 685 -44.26 -6.98 -3.80
N VAL A 686 -43.22 -7.80 -3.58
CA VAL A 686 -41.92 -7.67 -4.27
C VAL A 686 -42.13 -7.77 -5.79
N LEU A 687 -42.87 -8.77 -6.26
CA LEU A 687 -43.17 -8.97 -7.68
C LEU A 687 -43.93 -7.78 -8.28
N GLU A 688 -44.98 -7.28 -7.62
CA GLU A 688 -45.72 -6.08 -8.06
C GLU A 688 -44.80 -4.85 -8.12
N THR A 689 -43.97 -4.65 -7.10
CA THR A 689 -43.04 -3.51 -7.00
C THR A 689 -42.02 -3.54 -8.14
N CYS A 690 -41.52 -4.73 -8.48
CA CYS A 690 -40.64 -4.91 -9.63
C CYS A 690 -41.37 -4.66 -10.95
N VAL A 691 -42.60 -5.14 -11.14
CA VAL A 691 -43.40 -4.85 -12.34
C VAL A 691 -43.73 -3.36 -12.48
N LYS A 692 -43.88 -2.60 -11.39
CA LYS A 692 -44.05 -1.15 -11.45
C LYS A 692 -42.73 -0.45 -11.85
N ASN A 693 -41.63 -0.72 -11.16
CA ASN A 693 -40.40 0.10 -11.22
C ASN A 693 -39.28 -0.40 -12.15
N CYS A 694 -39.35 -1.63 -12.66
CA CYS A 694 -38.32 -2.16 -13.58
C CYS A 694 -38.59 -1.80 -15.05
N ASP A 695 -37.56 -1.88 -15.89
CA ASP A 695 -37.68 -1.62 -17.33
C ASP A 695 -38.41 -2.75 -18.11
N GLN A 696 -38.52 -2.57 -19.44
CA GLN A 696 -39.23 -3.51 -20.30
C GLN A 696 -38.60 -4.92 -20.36
N ARG A 697 -37.30 -5.07 -20.10
CA ARG A 697 -36.61 -6.37 -20.08
C ARG A 697 -37.17 -7.29 -18.98
N PHE A 698 -37.52 -6.72 -17.83
CA PHE A 698 -38.19 -7.45 -16.74
C PHE A 698 -39.66 -7.70 -17.05
N LYS A 699 -40.37 -6.68 -17.54
CA LYS A 699 -41.81 -6.75 -17.84
C LYS A 699 -42.15 -7.86 -18.85
N VAL A 700 -41.34 -8.01 -19.90
CA VAL A 700 -41.49 -9.09 -20.90
C VAL A 700 -41.35 -10.50 -20.28
N LEU A 701 -40.50 -10.66 -19.26
CA LEU A 701 -40.30 -11.95 -18.59
C LEU A 701 -41.42 -12.28 -17.58
N VAL A 702 -42.04 -11.28 -16.95
CA VAL A 702 -43.18 -11.49 -16.02
C VAL A 702 -44.51 -11.65 -16.78
N CYS A 703 -44.72 -10.89 -17.85
CA CYS A 703 -45.95 -10.97 -18.65
C CYS A 703 -45.95 -12.15 -19.65
N ASP A 704 -44.95 -13.03 -19.57
CA ASP A 704 -44.89 -14.26 -20.35
C ASP A 704 -46.00 -15.24 -19.96
N LYS A 705 -46.58 -15.92 -20.96
CA LYS A 705 -47.73 -16.81 -20.77
C LYS A 705 -47.42 -17.99 -19.86
N ALA A 706 -46.19 -18.52 -19.84
CA ALA A 706 -45.84 -19.62 -18.96
C ALA A 706 -45.74 -19.16 -17.49
N PHE A 707 -45.17 -17.99 -17.21
CA PHE A 707 -45.08 -17.46 -15.84
C PHE A 707 -46.46 -17.09 -15.28
N ILE A 708 -47.32 -16.44 -16.05
CA ILE A 708 -48.69 -16.12 -15.60
C ILE A 708 -49.50 -17.41 -15.36
N MET A 709 -49.36 -18.44 -16.20
CA MET A 709 -49.98 -19.74 -15.97
C MET A 709 -49.45 -20.48 -14.73
N GLU A 710 -48.21 -20.23 -14.28
CA GLU A 710 -47.74 -20.72 -12.98
C GLU A 710 -48.41 -20.01 -11.81
N LEU A 711 -48.63 -18.70 -11.87
CA LEU A 711 -49.37 -17.96 -10.83
C LEU A 711 -50.82 -18.47 -10.72
N VAL A 712 -51.48 -18.68 -11.85
CA VAL A 712 -52.81 -19.32 -11.92
C VAL A 712 -52.79 -20.74 -11.35
N ARG A 713 -51.67 -21.46 -11.45
CA ARG A 713 -51.53 -22.80 -10.88
C ARG A 713 -51.46 -22.79 -9.36
N LEU A 714 -50.96 -21.72 -8.72
CA LEU A 714 -50.87 -21.59 -7.27
C LEU A 714 -52.25 -21.44 -6.60
N ILE A 715 -53.23 -20.86 -7.30
CA ILE A 715 -54.63 -20.76 -6.84
C ILE A 715 -55.47 -22.00 -7.20
N GLY A 716 -54.88 -22.99 -7.86
CA GLY A 716 -55.56 -24.24 -8.21
C GLY A 716 -55.72 -25.20 -7.01
N PRO A 717 -56.65 -26.17 -7.09
CA PRO A 717 -57.04 -27.07 -5.98
C PRO A 717 -55.94 -28.06 -5.52
N LYS A 718 -54.71 -27.92 -6.03
CA LYS A 718 -53.54 -28.66 -5.55
C LYS A 718 -52.90 -28.01 -4.31
N PHE A 719 -52.99 -26.69 -4.16
CA PHE A 719 -52.24 -25.94 -3.14
C PHE A 719 -53.12 -25.36 -2.02
N ASP A 720 -54.44 -25.37 -2.17
CA ASP A 720 -55.43 -24.92 -1.17
C ASP A 720 -55.11 -23.53 -0.58
N ALA A 721 -54.69 -22.61 -1.46
CA ALA A 721 -54.23 -21.28 -1.08
C ALA A 721 -55.36 -20.45 -0.44
N PRO A 722 -55.14 -19.74 0.69
CA PRO A 722 -56.16 -18.91 1.32
C PRO A 722 -56.77 -17.88 0.38
N GLN A 723 -58.06 -17.58 0.56
CA GLN A 723 -58.83 -16.65 -0.29
C GLN A 723 -58.11 -15.30 -0.51
N VAL A 724 -57.50 -14.71 0.52
CA VAL A 724 -56.74 -13.45 0.42
C VAL A 724 -55.58 -13.52 -0.59
N ILE A 725 -54.89 -14.68 -0.68
CA ILE A 725 -53.82 -14.91 -1.66
C ILE A 725 -54.41 -15.14 -3.06
N GLN A 726 -55.57 -15.82 -3.16
CA GLN A 726 -56.27 -15.98 -4.43
C GLN A 726 -56.69 -14.63 -5.02
N GLU A 727 -57.35 -13.79 -4.21
CA GLU A 727 -57.77 -12.43 -4.56
C GLU A 727 -56.57 -11.55 -4.93
N ARG A 728 -55.45 -11.62 -4.18
CA ARG A 728 -54.22 -10.87 -4.50
C ARG A 728 -53.61 -11.29 -5.83
N ILE A 729 -53.57 -12.59 -6.15
CA ILE A 729 -53.05 -13.08 -7.43
C ILE A 729 -53.96 -12.68 -8.60
N LEU A 730 -55.28 -12.80 -8.47
CA LEU A 730 -56.24 -12.39 -9.49
C LEU A 730 -56.20 -10.86 -9.72
N SER A 731 -56.08 -10.07 -8.65
CA SER A 731 -55.92 -8.62 -8.69
C SER A 731 -54.66 -8.20 -9.46
N LEU A 732 -53.52 -8.87 -9.25
CA LEU A 732 -52.28 -8.60 -10.00
C LEU A 732 -52.41 -8.95 -11.48
N ILE A 733 -52.97 -10.12 -11.81
CA ILE A 733 -53.21 -10.53 -13.21
C ILE A 733 -54.11 -9.53 -13.93
N GLN A 734 -55.19 -9.08 -13.27
CA GLN A 734 -56.07 -8.04 -13.80
C GLN A 734 -55.34 -6.70 -14.00
N SER A 735 -54.66 -6.20 -12.96
CA SER A 735 -53.96 -4.92 -13.00
C SER A 735 -52.95 -4.87 -14.16
N TRP A 736 -52.20 -5.95 -14.38
CA TRP A 736 -51.24 -6.04 -15.48
C TRP A 736 -51.91 -6.25 -16.85
N ALA A 737 -52.99 -7.03 -16.93
CA ALA A 737 -53.76 -7.18 -18.17
C ALA A 737 -54.40 -5.86 -18.62
N ASP A 738 -54.94 -5.06 -17.70
CA ASP A 738 -55.53 -3.76 -18.00
C ASP A 738 -54.46 -2.70 -18.30
N ALA A 739 -53.36 -2.65 -17.53
CA ALA A 739 -52.26 -1.71 -17.74
C ALA A 739 -51.44 -1.97 -19.03
N PHE A 740 -51.33 -3.23 -19.46
CA PHE A 740 -50.48 -3.61 -20.60
C PHE A 740 -51.27 -4.02 -21.86
N ARG A 741 -52.61 -3.94 -21.87
CA ARG A 741 -53.49 -4.30 -23.01
C ARG A 741 -53.06 -3.69 -24.34
N ALA A 742 -52.53 -2.47 -24.33
CA ALA A 742 -52.05 -1.75 -25.52
C ALA A 742 -50.62 -2.10 -25.98
N THR A 743 -49.88 -2.95 -25.25
CA THR A 743 -48.47 -3.26 -25.54
C THR A 743 -48.32 -4.63 -26.19
N ALA A 744 -47.94 -4.67 -27.47
CA ALA A 744 -47.82 -5.92 -28.24
C ALA A 744 -46.81 -6.93 -27.64
N ALA A 745 -45.74 -6.45 -26.99
CA ALA A 745 -44.72 -7.31 -26.38
C ALA A 745 -45.13 -7.95 -25.02
N LEU A 746 -46.30 -7.60 -24.47
CA LEU A 746 -46.75 -8.00 -23.13
C LEU A 746 -48.11 -8.73 -23.15
N GLN A 747 -48.57 -9.19 -24.32
CA GLN A 747 -49.92 -9.78 -24.48
C GLN A 747 -50.14 -11.10 -23.72
N GLY A 748 -49.09 -11.80 -23.28
CA GLY A 748 -49.21 -13.09 -22.58
C GLY A 748 -50.06 -13.04 -21.31
N VAL A 749 -50.03 -11.93 -20.55
CA VAL A 749 -50.93 -11.73 -19.39
C VAL A 749 -52.37 -11.41 -19.82
N CYS A 750 -52.55 -10.72 -20.94
CA CYS A 750 -53.87 -10.38 -21.49
C CYS A 750 -54.59 -11.64 -22.01
N GLU A 751 -53.87 -12.51 -22.72
CA GLU A 751 -54.39 -13.81 -23.17
C GLU A 751 -54.89 -14.66 -21.99
N VAL A 752 -54.09 -14.78 -20.92
CA VAL A 752 -54.48 -15.60 -19.76
C VAL A 752 -55.65 -14.97 -18.99
N TYR A 753 -55.70 -13.63 -18.87
CA TYR A 753 -56.82 -12.93 -18.24
C TYR A 753 -58.14 -13.13 -19.01
N ASP A 754 -58.13 -12.94 -20.33
CA ASP A 754 -59.32 -13.14 -21.17
C ASP A 754 -59.68 -14.65 -21.25
N GLU A 755 -58.71 -15.57 -21.21
CA GLU A 755 -58.95 -17.02 -21.03
C GLU A 755 -59.63 -17.37 -19.69
N LEU A 756 -59.26 -16.71 -18.59
CA LEU A 756 -59.84 -16.95 -17.26
C LEU A 756 -61.28 -16.42 -17.19
N LYS A 757 -61.55 -15.23 -17.73
CA LYS A 757 -62.91 -14.70 -17.88
C LYS A 757 -63.79 -15.63 -18.71
N ASN A 758 -63.29 -16.14 -19.83
CA ASN A 758 -64.01 -17.11 -20.67
C ASN A 758 -64.26 -18.47 -19.98
N LYS A 759 -63.52 -18.78 -18.90
CA LYS A 759 -63.72 -19.96 -18.04
C LYS A 759 -64.63 -19.67 -16.81
N GLY A 760 -65.19 -18.46 -16.71
CA GLY A 760 -66.10 -18.07 -15.63
C GLY A 760 -65.42 -17.70 -14.31
N VAL A 761 -64.15 -17.33 -14.32
CA VAL A 761 -63.45 -16.85 -13.11
C VAL A 761 -63.87 -15.40 -12.83
N GLU A 762 -64.47 -15.18 -11.66
CA GLU A 762 -64.76 -13.84 -11.15
C GLU A 762 -63.48 -13.18 -10.62
N PHE A 763 -63.33 -11.88 -10.87
CA PHE A 763 -62.19 -11.07 -10.45
C PHE A 763 -62.67 -10.00 -9.45
N PRO A 764 -61.85 -9.61 -8.46
CA PRO A 764 -62.21 -8.58 -7.49
C PRO A 764 -62.42 -7.21 -8.16
N MET A 765 -63.22 -6.34 -7.53
CA MET A 765 -63.46 -4.99 -8.06
C MET A 765 -62.17 -4.17 -8.08
N THR A 766 -61.93 -3.45 -9.18
CA THR A 766 -60.71 -2.65 -9.38
C THR A 766 -60.74 -1.38 -8.53
N ASP A 767 -59.75 -1.20 -7.66
CA ASP A 767 -59.57 0.04 -6.91
C ASP A 767 -58.83 1.10 -7.74
N LEU A 768 -59.40 2.29 -7.84
CA LEU A 768 -59.01 3.33 -8.80
C LEU A 768 -57.69 4.02 -8.44
N ASP A 769 -57.36 4.12 -7.16
CA ASP A 769 -56.11 4.75 -6.69
C ASP A 769 -54.85 3.94 -7.07
N SER A 770 -55.01 2.68 -7.50
CA SER A 770 -53.90 1.81 -7.92
C SER A 770 -53.29 2.17 -9.29
N MET A 771 -53.94 3.05 -10.07
CA MET A 771 -53.63 3.34 -11.49
C MET A 771 -52.84 4.64 -11.74
N ALA A 772 -52.28 5.29 -10.71
CA ALA A 772 -51.51 6.52 -10.86
C ALA A 772 -50.06 6.27 -11.36
N PRO A 773 -49.65 6.74 -12.56
CA PRO A 773 -48.27 6.64 -13.00
C PRO A 773 -47.39 7.68 -12.29
N ILE A 774 -46.50 7.23 -11.40
CA ILE A 774 -45.48 8.11 -10.79
C ILE A 774 -44.45 8.48 -11.86
N ILE A 775 -44.64 9.65 -12.49
CA ILE A 775 -43.67 10.25 -13.41
C ILE A 775 -42.49 10.77 -12.58
N THR A 776 -41.53 9.89 -12.30
CA THR A 776 -40.21 10.31 -11.83
C THR A 776 -39.56 11.17 -12.93
N PRO A 777 -39.10 12.40 -12.63
CA PRO A 777 -38.43 13.22 -13.62
C PRO A 777 -37.13 12.53 -14.07
N LYS A 778 -36.82 12.60 -15.37
CA LYS A 778 -35.58 12.02 -15.91
C LYS A 778 -34.38 12.59 -15.15
N ARG A 779 -33.52 11.71 -14.63
CA ARG A 779 -32.25 12.04 -13.97
C ARG A 779 -31.50 13.11 -14.77
N THR A 780 -31.43 14.32 -14.24
CA THR A 780 -30.82 15.48 -14.92
C THR A 780 -29.31 15.31 -15.04
N VAL A 781 -28.87 14.90 -16.23
CA VAL A 781 -27.47 14.99 -16.64
C VAL A 781 -27.19 16.48 -16.92
N PHE A 782 -26.59 17.17 -15.96
CA PHE A 782 -26.06 18.52 -16.18
C PHE A 782 -24.61 18.45 -16.65
N ASN A 783 -24.36 19.05 -17.81
CA ASN A 783 -23.01 19.32 -18.30
C ASN A 783 -22.27 20.29 -17.35
N GLN A 784 -20.95 20.21 -17.35
CA GLN A 784 -20.08 21.25 -16.79
C GLN A 784 -20.23 22.55 -17.61
N PRO A 785 -20.50 23.70 -16.97
CA PRO A 785 -20.09 25.01 -17.47
C PRO A 785 -18.62 25.27 -17.12
N GLN A 786 -18.04 26.32 -17.69
CA GLN A 786 -16.68 26.78 -17.37
C GLN A 786 -16.66 27.65 -16.10
N ASP A 787 -15.49 27.65 -15.45
CA ASP A 787 -15.00 28.60 -14.44
C ASP A 787 -15.60 28.62 -13.01
N GLN A 788 -14.78 29.22 -12.13
CA GLN A 788 -14.69 29.12 -10.66
C GLN A 788 -15.53 30.18 -9.91
N PRO A 789 -15.40 30.38 -8.57
CA PRO A 789 -15.50 29.50 -7.37
C PRO A 789 -16.47 30.16 -6.30
N PRO A 790 -16.33 30.04 -4.95
CA PRO A 790 -15.93 28.96 -4.03
C PRO A 790 -17.07 28.52 -3.06
N ALA A 791 -16.76 27.74 -2.01
CA ALA A 791 -17.67 27.31 -0.92
C ALA A 791 -17.74 28.32 0.27
N PRO A 792 -18.61 28.13 1.30
CA PRO A 792 -18.41 27.16 2.42
C PRO A 792 -19.53 26.08 2.51
N ILE A 793 -19.36 24.86 3.08
CA ILE A 793 -19.03 24.42 4.46
C ILE A 793 -20.17 24.77 5.46
N THR A 794 -20.75 23.88 6.28
CA THR A 794 -20.45 22.47 6.67
C THR A 794 -21.63 21.51 6.26
N THR A 795 -22.09 20.39 6.88
CA THR A 795 -21.76 19.59 8.10
C THR A 795 -22.18 18.10 7.94
N GLU A 796 -21.46 17.21 8.66
CA GLU A 796 -21.86 16.08 9.56
C GLU A 796 -23.34 15.57 9.69
N THR A 797 -23.66 14.35 10.19
CA THR A 797 -22.85 13.23 10.81
C THR A 797 -23.57 11.85 10.77
N GLN A 798 -22.81 10.73 10.73
CA GLN A 798 -23.05 9.42 11.46
C GLN A 798 -24.35 8.59 11.16
N THR A 799 -24.64 7.34 11.62
CA THR A 799 -24.04 6.13 12.30
C THR A 799 -25.06 4.96 12.17
N LEU A 800 -24.88 3.66 12.50
CA LEU A 800 -23.78 2.65 12.48
C LEU A 800 -24.39 1.22 12.68
N ARG A 801 -23.67 0.14 12.28
CA ARG A 801 -23.83 -1.28 12.77
C ARG A 801 -25.13 -2.03 12.39
N SER A 802 -25.28 -3.37 12.49
CA SER A 802 -24.40 -4.47 12.99
C SER A 802 -24.73 -5.84 12.33
N ASN A 803 -23.72 -6.72 12.15
CA ASN A 803 -23.56 -8.10 12.71
C ASN A 803 -24.79 -9.08 12.77
N GLU A 804 -24.72 -10.41 12.55
CA GLU A 804 -23.65 -11.43 12.74
C GLU A 804 -23.74 -12.71 11.84
N ASN A 805 -22.64 -13.50 11.79
CA ASN A 805 -22.47 -14.98 11.92
C ASN A 805 -23.46 -15.99 11.22
N ALA A 806 -23.08 -17.16 10.65
CA ALA A 806 -21.79 -17.91 10.62
C ALA A 806 -21.65 -18.91 9.44
N THR A 807 -20.40 -19.30 9.12
CA THR A 807 -19.83 -20.64 8.71
C THR A 807 -20.65 -21.71 7.94
N LEU A 808 -20.08 -22.57 7.06
CA LEU A 808 -18.81 -22.64 6.31
C LEU A 808 -18.87 -23.83 5.32
N ALA A 809 -18.32 -23.71 4.10
CA ALA A 809 -17.86 -24.83 3.26
C ALA A 809 -16.92 -24.31 2.14
N PRO A 810 -15.78 -24.97 1.83
CA PRO A 810 -14.74 -24.35 1.00
C PRO A 810 -14.90 -24.60 -0.51
N ILE A 811 -14.77 -23.53 -1.30
CA ILE A 811 -14.57 -23.59 -2.77
C ILE A 811 -13.20 -23.03 -3.11
N SER A 812 -12.41 -23.80 -3.86
CA SER A 812 -11.00 -23.53 -4.13
C SER A 812 -10.78 -22.65 -5.38
N GLY A 813 -10.81 -21.33 -5.19
CA GLY A 813 -10.35 -20.35 -6.19
C GLY A 813 -10.48 -18.92 -5.65
N PRO A 814 -9.53 -18.01 -5.96
CA PRO A 814 -9.60 -16.65 -5.45
C PRO A 814 -10.67 -15.84 -6.20
N VAL A 815 -11.64 -15.30 -5.46
CA VAL A 815 -12.82 -14.60 -5.98
C VAL A 815 -12.63 -13.09 -5.90
N ALA A 816 -12.99 -12.40 -6.99
CA ALA A 816 -12.99 -10.94 -7.03
C ALA A 816 -14.18 -10.38 -6.26
N ALA A 817 -13.94 -9.93 -5.03
CA ALA A 817 -14.95 -9.29 -4.19
C ALA A 817 -15.49 -8.00 -4.86
N GLY A 818 -16.81 -7.89 -4.96
CA GLY A 818 -17.49 -6.71 -5.52
C GLY A 818 -17.41 -5.49 -4.59
N PRO A 819 -17.72 -4.27 -5.08
CA PRO A 819 -17.66 -3.04 -4.28
C PRO A 819 -18.41 -3.15 -2.95
N ASP A 820 -19.63 -3.68 -2.97
CA ASP A 820 -20.49 -3.78 -1.79
C ASP A 820 -19.99 -4.84 -0.79
N GLN A 821 -19.35 -5.90 -1.29
CA GLN A 821 -18.67 -6.91 -0.46
C GLN A 821 -17.42 -6.32 0.21
N LEU A 822 -16.69 -5.45 -0.47
CA LEU A 822 -15.55 -4.72 0.09
C LEU A 822 -15.99 -3.70 1.15
N VAL A 823 -17.16 -3.06 0.98
CA VAL A 823 -17.77 -2.19 1.99
C VAL A 823 -18.23 -3.00 3.21
N LYS A 824 -18.97 -4.09 3.02
CA LYS A 824 -19.41 -4.95 4.13
C LYS A 824 -18.22 -5.54 4.90
N LEU A 825 -17.24 -6.08 4.19
CA LEU A 825 -16.03 -6.63 4.80
C LEU A 825 -15.25 -5.57 5.59
N ARG A 826 -15.16 -4.33 5.10
CA ARG A 826 -14.58 -3.23 5.90
C ARG A 826 -15.39 -2.93 7.17
N SER A 827 -16.72 -2.92 7.09
CA SER A 827 -17.56 -2.72 8.29
C SER A 827 -17.44 -3.85 9.32
N GLU A 828 -17.16 -5.08 8.87
CA GLU A 828 -16.86 -6.21 9.76
C GLU A 828 -15.45 -6.06 10.36
N LEU A 829 -14.45 -5.65 9.57
CA LEU A 829 -13.08 -5.41 10.04
C LEU A 829 -12.98 -4.24 11.02
N ASP A 830 -13.80 -3.19 10.89
CA ASP A 830 -13.91 -2.10 11.88
C ASP A 830 -14.43 -2.61 13.24
N ILE A 831 -15.29 -3.63 13.26
CA ILE A 831 -15.74 -4.28 14.50
C ILE A 831 -14.59 -5.09 15.13
N VAL A 832 -13.82 -5.83 14.33
CA VAL A 832 -12.63 -6.54 14.84
C VAL A 832 -11.58 -5.56 15.39
N ASN A 833 -11.28 -4.48 14.69
CA ASN A 833 -10.42 -3.39 15.16
C ASN A 833 -10.89 -2.81 16.50
N THR A 834 -12.21 -2.60 16.65
CA THR A 834 -12.80 -2.09 17.90
C THR A 834 -12.53 -3.05 19.06
N ASN A 835 -12.79 -4.34 18.86
CA ASN A 835 -12.60 -5.38 19.87
C ASN A 835 -11.12 -5.55 20.26
N LEU A 836 -10.21 -5.46 19.29
CA LEU A 836 -8.76 -5.52 19.53
C LEU A 836 -8.23 -4.27 20.24
N THR A 837 -8.82 -3.10 19.99
CA THR A 837 -8.47 -1.88 20.74
C THR A 837 -8.90 -2.01 22.20
N VAL A 838 -10.15 -2.39 22.46
CA VAL A 838 -10.67 -2.61 23.84
C VAL A 838 -9.86 -3.66 24.59
N MET A 839 -9.46 -4.76 23.91
CA MET A 839 -8.64 -5.81 24.52
C MET A 839 -7.24 -5.29 24.91
N ARG A 840 -6.63 -4.41 24.10
CA ARG A 840 -5.36 -3.77 24.44
C ARG A 840 -5.50 -2.82 25.61
N ASP A 841 -6.51 -1.97 25.59
CA ASP A 841 -6.72 -0.96 26.62
C ASP A 841 -6.98 -1.64 27.98
N LEU A 842 -7.73 -2.74 28.01
CA LEU A 842 -7.95 -3.58 29.18
C LEU A 842 -6.65 -4.24 29.68
N LEU A 843 -5.88 -4.86 28.78
CA LEU A 843 -4.55 -5.43 29.10
C LEU A 843 -3.54 -4.38 29.60
N SER A 844 -3.71 -3.11 29.26
CA SER A 844 -2.85 -2.01 29.74
C SER A 844 -3.23 -1.47 31.12
N GLN A 845 -4.42 -1.82 31.63
CA GLN A 845 -4.96 -1.37 32.93
C GLN A 845 -4.86 -2.46 34.01
N LEU A 846 -4.83 -3.74 33.63
CA LEU A 846 -4.68 -4.86 34.55
C LEU A 846 -3.28 -4.90 35.16
N THR A 847 -3.20 -5.14 36.49
CA THR A 847 -1.94 -5.16 37.24
C THR A 847 -1.75 -6.55 37.88
N PRO A 848 -0.71 -7.33 37.50
CA PRO A 848 -0.59 -8.76 37.83
C PRO A 848 -0.90 -9.17 39.28
N GLY A 849 -2.10 -9.73 39.49
CA GLY A 849 -2.61 -10.20 40.77
C GLY A 849 -3.24 -9.13 41.69
N ASN A 850 -3.72 -8.01 41.13
CA ASN A 850 -4.71 -7.12 41.76
C ASN A 850 -5.84 -6.84 40.75
N GLU A 851 -6.38 -7.91 40.17
CA GLU A 851 -7.30 -7.88 39.03
C GLU A 851 -8.71 -8.28 39.48
N ASN A 852 -9.74 -7.57 39.00
CA ASN A 852 -11.12 -7.95 39.31
C ASN A 852 -11.47 -9.25 38.55
N PRO A 853 -12.02 -10.29 39.20
CA PRO A 853 -12.51 -11.49 38.51
C PRO A 853 -13.52 -11.19 37.37
N GLU A 854 -14.25 -10.07 37.43
CA GLU A 854 -15.13 -9.62 36.34
C GLU A 854 -14.34 -9.12 35.13
N GLU A 855 -13.24 -8.38 35.34
CA GLU A 855 -12.35 -7.90 34.28
C GLU A 855 -11.60 -9.06 33.62
N LEU A 856 -11.15 -10.04 34.41
CA LEU A 856 -10.54 -11.28 33.90
C LEU A 856 -11.54 -12.12 33.09
N ASN A 857 -12.80 -12.21 33.51
CA ASN A 857 -13.86 -12.89 32.74
C ASN A 857 -14.16 -12.15 31.43
N PHE A 858 -14.27 -10.82 31.46
CA PHE A 858 -14.46 -10.02 30.24
C PHE A 858 -13.26 -10.14 29.29
N LEU A 859 -12.03 -10.15 29.80
CA LEU A 859 -10.82 -10.43 29.03
C LEU A 859 -10.79 -11.87 28.47
N ASN A 860 -11.45 -12.83 29.10
CA ASN A 860 -11.60 -14.20 28.59
C ASN A 860 -12.61 -14.26 27.43
N GLU A 861 -13.78 -13.64 27.58
CA GLU A 861 -14.82 -13.58 26.55
C GLU A 861 -14.37 -12.79 25.31
N LEU A 862 -13.77 -11.62 25.50
CA LEU A 862 -13.24 -10.78 24.42
C LEU A 862 -12.10 -11.49 23.65
N ASN A 863 -11.20 -12.17 24.36
CA ASN A 863 -10.15 -12.98 23.75
C ASN A 863 -10.69 -14.19 22.94
N SER A 864 -11.76 -14.83 23.41
CA SER A 864 -12.45 -15.89 22.66
C SER A 864 -13.04 -15.35 21.36
N THR A 865 -13.67 -14.17 21.43
CA THR A 865 -14.25 -13.46 20.28
C THR A 865 -13.18 -13.08 19.26
N CYS A 866 -12.05 -12.50 19.70
CA CYS A 866 -10.93 -12.13 18.84
C CYS A 866 -10.26 -13.34 18.14
N ARG A 867 -10.25 -14.52 18.77
CA ARG A 867 -9.78 -15.78 18.13
C ARG A 867 -10.71 -16.24 17.01
N GLN A 868 -12.02 -16.30 17.25
CA GLN A 868 -13.00 -16.70 16.23
C GLN A 868 -13.02 -15.73 15.03
N MET A 869 -12.77 -14.45 15.27
CA MET A 869 -12.59 -13.44 14.20
C MET A 869 -11.29 -13.68 13.43
N GLN A 870 -10.18 -13.99 14.11
CA GLN A 870 -8.88 -14.25 13.48
C GLN A 870 -8.89 -15.47 12.56
N GLU A 871 -9.53 -16.58 12.95
CA GLU A 871 -9.58 -17.80 12.12
C GLU A 871 -10.25 -17.53 10.76
N ARG A 872 -11.39 -16.83 10.77
CA ARG A 872 -12.09 -16.44 9.52
C ARG A 872 -11.28 -15.46 8.67
N ILE A 873 -10.55 -14.54 9.30
CA ILE A 873 -9.63 -13.63 8.59
C ILE A 873 -8.53 -14.44 7.87
N ARG A 874 -7.95 -15.44 8.55
CA ARG A 874 -6.95 -16.34 7.96
C ARG A 874 -7.49 -17.15 6.78
N GLU A 875 -8.76 -17.58 6.81
CA GLU A 875 -9.43 -18.25 5.69
C GLU A 875 -9.71 -17.29 4.50
N LEU A 876 -10.00 -16.01 4.77
CA LEU A 876 -10.34 -15.02 3.75
C LEU A 876 -9.12 -14.49 2.95
N ILE A 877 -7.96 -14.36 3.60
CA ILE A 877 -6.70 -13.86 2.98
C ILE A 877 -6.35 -14.55 1.64
N PRO A 878 -6.35 -15.89 1.51
CA PRO A 878 -6.05 -16.56 0.23
C PRO A 878 -7.17 -16.49 -0.82
N VAL A 879 -8.40 -16.09 -0.45
CA VAL A 879 -9.56 -16.04 -1.35
C VAL A 879 -9.72 -14.67 -2.00
N ILE A 880 -9.32 -13.58 -1.34
CA ILE A 880 -9.61 -12.21 -1.77
C ILE A 880 -8.59 -11.67 -2.78
N THR A 881 -9.05 -11.24 -3.97
CA THR A 881 -8.20 -10.67 -5.03
C THR A 881 -7.99 -9.14 -4.93
N ASN A 882 -8.25 -8.51 -3.79
CA ASN A 882 -8.03 -7.07 -3.60
C ASN A 882 -6.89 -6.85 -2.61
N ASP A 883 -5.67 -6.62 -3.09
CA ASP A 883 -4.48 -6.50 -2.23
C ASP A 883 -4.56 -5.39 -1.18
N GLU A 884 -5.43 -4.37 -1.34
CA GLU A 884 -5.71 -3.40 -0.28
C GLU A 884 -6.39 -4.04 0.93
N VAL A 885 -7.40 -4.87 0.67
CA VAL A 885 -8.19 -5.55 1.72
C VAL A 885 -7.51 -6.82 2.21
N THR A 886 -6.77 -7.54 1.36
CA THR A 886 -5.86 -8.61 1.80
C THR A 886 -4.80 -8.04 2.76
N TYR A 887 -4.31 -6.81 2.55
CA TYR A 887 -3.44 -6.11 3.49
C TYR A 887 -4.17 -5.68 4.78
N GLU A 888 -5.40 -5.15 4.70
CA GLU A 888 -6.21 -4.79 5.89
C GLU A 888 -6.49 -6.01 6.78
N LEU A 889 -6.88 -7.14 6.18
CA LEU A 889 -7.05 -8.45 6.84
C LEU A 889 -5.77 -8.92 7.54
N LEU A 890 -4.64 -8.81 6.84
CA LEU A 890 -3.32 -9.12 7.38
C LEU A 890 -3.02 -8.28 8.64
N VAL A 891 -3.19 -6.95 8.61
CA VAL A 891 -2.95 -6.09 9.81
C VAL A 891 -3.69 -6.62 11.05
N ILE A 892 -4.95 -7.01 10.87
CA ILE A 892 -5.88 -7.38 11.93
C ILE A 892 -5.61 -8.80 12.46
N ASN A 893 -5.15 -9.72 11.61
CA ASN A 893 -4.70 -11.05 12.04
C ASN A 893 -3.53 -10.94 13.05
N ASP A 894 -2.50 -10.16 12.72
CA ASP A 894 -1.36 -9.96 13.62
C ASP A 894 -1.71 -9.18 14.88
N GLU A 895 -2.62 -8.21 14.79
CA GLU A 895 -3.06 -7.44 15.96
C GLU A 895 -3.79 -8.34 16.97
N SER A 896 -4.58 -9.32 16.49
CA SER A 896 -5.14 -10.39 17.32
C SER A 896 -4.05 -11.29 17.92
N SER A 897 -3.05 -11.70 17.13
CA SER A 897 -1.92 -12.48 17.63
C SER A 897 -1.10 -11.75 18.70
N SER A 898 -0.86 -10.44 18.54
CA SER A 898 -0.10 -9.64 19.50
C SER A 898 -0.83 -9.49 20.83
N ASN A 899 -2.14 -9.19 20.80
CA ASN A 899 -2.93 -9.07 22.03
C ASN A 899 -3.04 -10.42 22.77
N GLN A 900 -3.13 -11.54 22.04
CA GLN A 900 -3.11 -12.88 22.62
C GLN A 900 -1.76 -13.25 23.26
N ALA A 901 -0.64 -12.79 22.69
CA ALA A 901 0.68 -12.97 23.30
C ALA A 901 0.77 -12.23 24.63
N SER A 902 0.48 -10.92 24.65
CA SER A 902 0.53 -10.11 25.88
C SER A 902 -0.41 -10.61 26.98
N LYS A 903 -1.56 -11.18 26.63
CA LYS A 903 -2.43 -11.87 27.59
C LYS A 903 -1.80 -13.15 28.15
N SER A 904 -1.09 -13.91 27.33
CA SER A 904 -0.43 -15.14 27.75
C SER A 904 0.72 -14.85 28.71
N ASP A 905 1.49 -13.79 28.44
CA ASP A 905 2.56 -13.31 29.32
C ASP A 905 1.99 -12.89 30.70
N LEU A 906 0.89 -12.12 30.72
CA LEU A 906 0.20 -11.69 31.94
C LEU A 906 -0.33 -12.88 32.78
N LEU A 907 -0.82 -13.95 32.14
CA LEU A 907 -1.24 -15.17 32.84
C LEU A 907 -0.05 -15.95 33.43
N ILE A 908 1.13 -15.93 32.79
CA ILE A 908 2.35 -16.54 33.32
C ILE A 908 2.84 -15.80 34.57
N ASP A 909 2.77 -14.47 34.59
CA ASP A 909 3.12 -13.66 35.77
C ASP A 909 2.17 -13.93 36.95
N ILE A 910 0.89 -14.24 36.71
CA ILE A 910 -0.08 -14.65 37.74
C ILE A 910 0.30 -16.01 38.34
N ASP A 911 0.55 -17.03 37.50
CA ASP A 911 0.91 -18.39 37.95
C ASP A 911 2.31 -18.48 38.62
N SER A 912 3.18 -17.48 38.43
CA SER A 912 4.55 -17.49 38.94
C SER A 912 4.72 -17.26 40.45
N LYS A 913 3.67 -16.85 41.17
CA LYS A 913 3.74 -16.54 42.61
C LYS A 913 3.71 -17.83 43.45
N PRO A 914 4.66 -18.04 44.38
CA PRO A 914 4.72 -19.27 45.17
C PRO A 914 3.59 -19.34 46.20
N SER A 915 2.66 -20.28 46.01
CA SER A 915 1.61 -20.60 46.98
C SER A 915 2.20 -21.03 48.32
N THR A 916 1.77 -20.42 49.42
CA THR A 916 2.17 -20.85 50.77
C THR A 916 1.63 -22.23 51.11
N LEU A 917 2.37 -22.98 51.94
CA LEU A 917 2.12 -24.38 52.33
C LEU A 917 0.78 -24.65 53.07
N THR A 918 -0.06 -23.63 53.26
CA THR A 918 -1.36 -23.71 53.92
C THR A 918 -2.40 -24.48 53.11
N ASP A 919 -2.44 -24.27 51.79
CA ASP A 919 -3.65 -24.56 51.02
C ASP A 919 -3.74 -26.05 50.62
N GLN A 920 -2.59 -26.74 50.53
CA GLN A 920 -2.51 -28.17 50.25
C GLN A 920 -3.02 -29.08 51.40
N LEU A 921 -3.22 -28.54 52.61
CA LEU A 921 -3.75 -29.29 53.76
C LEU A 921 -5.28 -29.25 53.90
N SER A 922 -5.98 -28.51 53.04
CA SER A 922 -7.44 -28.32 53.12
C SER A 922 -8.26 -29.57 52.72
N ASN A 923 -7.75 -30.41 51.81
CA ASN A 923 -8.50 -31.47 51.14
C ASN A 923 -8.43 -32.87 51.79
N LEU A 924 -7.88 -33.01 53.01
CA LEU A 924 -7.80 -34.31 53.69
C LEU A 924 -8.34 -34.27 55.13
N LYS A 925 -9.67 -34.39 55.25
CA LYS A 925 -10.35 -34.89 56.45
C LYS A 925 -11.30 -36.03 56.09
N VAL A 926 -10.84 -37.25 56.33
CA VAL A 926 -11.67 -38.46 56.40
C VAL A 926 -12.12 -38.66 57.86
N GLU A 927 -13.28 -39.27 58.06
CA GLU A 927 -13.86 -39.49 59.40
C GLU A 927 -13.10 -40.53 60.25
N SER A 928 -13.52 -40.67 61.52
CA SER A 928 -12.74 -41.25 62.62
C SER A 928 -12.53 -42.78 62.57
N GLY A 929 -11.35 -43.23 63.01
CA GLY A 929 -10.86 -44.60 62.80
C GLY A 929 -9.98 -45.24 63.89
N SER A 930 -10.20 -44.92 65.18
CA SER A 930 -9.72 -45.66 66.38
C SER A 930 -8.22 -45.62 66.80
N SER A 931 -8.00 -46.02 68.07
CA SER A 931 -6.72 -46.35 68.77
C SER A 931 -5.68 -45.25 69.11
N ASN A 932 -5.67 -44.91 70.40
CA ASN A 932 -4.54 -44.42 71.23
C ASN A 932 -3.48 -45.54 71.45
N PRO A 933 -2.33 -45.31 72.15
CA PRO A 933 -1.63 -44.06 72.51
C PRO A 933 -0.08 -44.11 72.25
N ALA A 934 0.68 -43.05 72.58
CA ALA A 934 1.86 -43.10 73.51
C ALA A 934 2.85 -41.89 73.48
N TYR A 935 2.84 -41.12 74.58
CA TYR A 935 4.01 -40.64 75.36
C TYR A 935 5.03 -39.55 74.90
N ILE A 936 5.41 -38.74 75.92
CA ILE A 936 6.64 -37.92 76.14
C ILE A 936 6.66 -36.47 75.61
N HIS A 937 6.40 -35.53 76.54
CA HIS A 937 7.30 -34.46 77.08
C HIS A 937 8.30 -33.72 76.15
N ASP A 938 8.61 -32.43 76.35
CA ASP A 938 7.95 -31.35 77.12
C ASP A 938 8.55 -29.96 76.79
N GLN A 939 7.98 -28.91 77.39
CA GLN A 939 8.54 -27.60 77.77
C GLN A 939 10.00 -27.25 77.38
N ALA A 940 10.13 -26.07 76.78
CA ALA A 940 11.10 -25.07 77.26
C ALA A 940 10.47 -23.68 77.23
N GLU A 941 10.24 -23.08 78.40
CA GLU A 941 10.01 -21.64 78.49
C GLU A 941 11.34 -20.89 78.27
N ILE A 942 11.25 -19.64 77.82
CA ILE A 942 11.87 -18.49 78.52
C ILE A 942 11.24 -17.23 77.95
N GLY A 943 10.75 -16.36 78.84
CA GLY A 943 10.55 -14.95 78.54
C GLY A 943 11.19 -14.12 79.64
N LEU A 944 11.74 -12.96 79.29
CA LEU A 944 11.86 -11.87 80.25
C LEU A 944 11.77 -10.51 79.54
N SER A 945 10.98 -9.63 80.14
CA SER A 945 10.79 -8.21 79.78
C SER A 945 12.10 -7.41 79.83
N SER A 946 12.26 -6.30 79.11
CA SER A 946 11.50 -5.07 79.44
C SER A 946 11.75 -3.89 78.49
N ALA A 947 10.66 -3.33 77.94
CA ALA A 947 10.48 -1.93 77.54
C ALA A 947 9.03 -1.73 77.04
N THR A 948 8.17 -1.04 77.79
CA THR A 948 6.73 -0.97 77.47
C THR A 948 6.21 0.45 77.21
N ASN A 949 5.59 0.63 76.03
CA ASN A 949 4.45 1.49 75.71
C ASN A 949 4.47 2.98 76.09
N GLN A 950 4.37 3.82 75.04
CA GLN A 950 3.22 4.73 74.89
C GLN A 950 2.90 4.98 73.39
N LYS A 951 1.68 5.45 73.10
CA LYS A 951 1.16 5.72 71.74
C LYS A 951 1.69 7.07 71.18
N PRO A 952 1.63 7.28 69.85
CA PRO A 952 0.45 7.90 69.23
C PRO A 952 -0.15 7.03 68.10
N THR A 953 -1.47 6.86 67.94
CA THR A 953 -2.58 7.79 67.63
C THR A 953 -2.87 7.83 66.12
N MET A 954 -4.16 7.80 65.75
CA MET A 954 -4.65 7.78 64.37
C MET A 954 -4.34 9.10 63.63
N MET A 955 -4.20 9.04 62.30
CA MET A 955 -4.32 10.22 61.44
C MET A 955 -5.75 10.78 61.52
N SER A 956 -5.88 12.10 61.43
CA SER A 956 -7.10 12.86 61.77
C SER A 956 -7.85 13.40 60.56
N ASP A 957 -9.10 13.80 60.78
CA ASP A 957 -10.02 14.38 59.78
C ASP A 957 -9.59 15.76 59.20
N GLN A 958 -8.30 16.13 59.32
CA GLN A 958 -7.77 17.41 58.83
C GLN A 958 -7.31 17.33 57.36
N GLU A 959 -6.74 16.20 56.92
CA GLU A 959 -6.27 16.04 55.53
C GLU A 959 -7.42 16.02 54.51
N ALA A 960 -8.61 15.54 54.93
CA ALA A 960 -9.83 15.66 54.14
C ALA A 960 -10.31 17.12 54.01
N SER A 961 -10.20 17.91 55.10
CA SER A 961 -10.69 19.29 55.15
C SER A 961 -9.85 20.24 54.30
N GLU A 962 -8.53 20.01 54.15
CA GLU A 962 -7.68 20.86 53.31
C GLU A 962 -7.95 20.67 51.80
N MET A 963 -8.30 19.46 51.35
CA MET A 963 -8.75 19.23 49.96
C MET A 963 -10.10 19.90 49.66
N GLU A 964 -11.06 19.81 50.59
CA GLU A 964 -12.39 20.41 50.43
C GLU A 964 -12.32 21.95 50.39
N LYS A 965 -11.34 22.53 51.10
CA LYS A 965 -11.05 23.97 51.09
C LYS A 965 -10.48 24.44 49.75
N TRP A 966 -9.54 23.68 49.16
CA TRP A 966 -8.94 23.99 47.86
C TRP A 966 -9.96 23.91 46.71
N LEU A 967 -10.93 23.00 46.80
CA LEU A 967 -12.02 22.87 45.82
C LEU A 967 -12.99 24.06 45.84
N ASN A 968 -13.32 24.61 47.01
CA ASN A 968 -14.22 25.77 47.12
C ASN A 968 -13.60 27.07 46.59
N ASP A 969 -12.29 27.29 46.78
CA ASP A 969 -11.62 28.52 46.31
C ASP A 969 -11.55 28.65 44.77
N GLN A 970 -11.85 27.58 44.02
CA GLN A 970 -11.89 27.58 42.54
C GLN A 970 -13.29 27.91 41.96
N GLN A 971 -14.37 27.96 42.77
CA GLN A 971 -15.74 28.22 42.29
C GLN A 971 -16.41 29.41 43.01
N GLY A 972 -15.66 30.52 43.16
CA GLY A 972 -15.98 31.59 44.12
C GLY A 972 -16.28 33.01 43.61
N SER A 973 -16.16 33.35 42.32
CA SER A 973 -16.64 34.65 41.79
C SER A 973 -16.77 34.68 40.26
N GLY A 974 -17.81 35.27 39.66
CA GLY A 974 -19.05 35.77 40.27
C GLY A 974 -20.10 36.12 39.20
N SER A 975 -21.38 36.01 39.53
CA SER A 975 -22.48 36.47 38.67
C SER A 975 -23.63 37.02 39.53
N SER A 976 -24.58 37.71 38.90
CA SER A 976 -25.72 38.43 39.52
C SER A 976 -25.31 39.69 40.31
N THR A 977 -26.07 40.79 40.33
CA THR A 977 -27.21 41.24 39.48
C THR A 977 -27.41 42.74 39.68
N GLU A 978 -27.92 43.46 38.67
CA GLU A 978 -29.17 44.24 38.83
C GLU A 978 -29.72 44.78 37.49
N LYS A 979 -30.92 45.37 37.52
CA LYS A 979 -31.70 45.79 36.34
C LYS A 979 -31.97 47.31 36.31
N ASN A 980 -32.37 47.78 35.13
CA ASN A 980 -33.13 49.01 34.85
C ASN A 980 -32.41 50.36 34.97
N LYS A 981 -32.11 50.98 33.81
CA LYS A 981 -32.92 52.12 33.31
C LYS A 981 -32.56 52.53 31.86
N LYS A 982 -33.58 53.05 31.15
CA LYS A 982 -33.65 54.29 30.33
C LYS A 982 -32.32 54.97 29.93
N GLU A 983 -32.15 55.62 28.77
CA GLU A 983 -32.95 55.90 27.55
C GLU A 983 -32.06 56.72 26.56
N ASN A 984 -32.57 57.01 25.36
CA ASN A 984 -32.16 58.10 24.44
C ASN A 984 -30.77 58.07 23.76
N ASP A 985 -30.80 57.86 22.43
CA ASP A 985 -30.54 58.87 21.39
C ASP A 985 -29.44 59.95 21.54
N ALA A 986 -28.67 60.09 20.45
CA ALA A 986 -27.86 61.25 20.01
C ALA A 986 -26.72 61.70 20.94
N LEU A 987 -25.48 61.80 20.44
CA LEU A 987 -25.11 62.53 19.22
C LEU A 987 -23.85 61.96 18.54
#